data_AF-A0A0F9TJ16-F1
#
_entry.id   AF-A0A0F9TJ16-F1
#
_cell.length_a   1.000
_cell.length_b   1.000
_cell.length_c   1.000
_cell.angle_alpha   90.00
_cell.angle_beta   90.00
_cell.angle_gamma   90.00
#
_symmetry.space_group_name_H-M   'P 1'
#
loop_
_entity.id
_entity.type
_entity.pdbx_description
1 polymer ?
#
loop_
_entity_poly.entity_id
_entity_poly.type
_entity_poly.pdbx_seq_one_letter_code
_entity_poly.pdbx_strand_id
1 'polypeptide(L)'
;PALTANLTFSNDPQTQTPLDEILCADTANNPDALPMLQYTLQELYLQRSDNNELLHSVYTKLGGIEGAIGKKAEDIFIDLSNEQQQQLKSVLSQLITLNHDGKTITSRAARWQTLTNTSQKELVQAMVDSRLFVSHLQNEEACFSLAHEALLRQWPRAKQWINDHKDALAIKSHLQHQAQNWIDEGKSSAYLLAPGKPLQEAQLLLNDKLFRLDDNEHALIKSSIKKTKAKIRVKRVTVALLCLLTFTALLMSFTSFKAQQHAQKKQLEAESLLGFMVGDFADKLRSVKRMDLLDGISNKALEYFTNQTDESGSLFGFSDNKAQFNNRFQYAQTLEAMGEVAYSRGKTDEAFTAFENASTRLEALLKIKSNNLELLTLAGANAFWLGQLHYDKSDYAATEPLFKKYHTYSETMYSLAPNDFNSIMELSYSHNSLGSLYLKQFNYTSAKQRFTESLALKNEALELKPNNKNLLRDKADTISWLASTEERLGHFNRALDMFNNATNELRIMLNKYPNDASLYKGLASNYIQQSYLLSYLSDKSLAYEKAEQATTAINIARLQDPANKQFQRSYFRFLALQLVLSKNIQTENEVNEILNFLAQEKFNNTEIINTQISLIQYFSQRGFYSKAEALLKSLEQSDDYREQVNSLNEDGLGSISAIVNLANAKLTPNEEEKKIYCQNALNILGSKKTKSLHYTFPLIQAHTCLNKDAKITNLKNSLTKLGINNFEL
;
A
#
# COMPACT_ATOMS: atom_id res chain seq x y z
N PRO A 1 70.14 -100.11 2.44
CA PRO A 1 70.50 -99.73 3.83
C PRO A 1 69.66 -100.44 4.89
N ALA A 2 68.33 -100.33 4.82
CA ALA A 2 67.42 -100.98 5.79
C ALA A 2 67.63 -102.51 5.85
N LEU A 3 67.60 -103.19 4.69
CA LEU A 3 67.90 -104.63 4.59
C LEU A 3 69.27 -105.00 5.17
N THR A 4 70.30 -104.19 4.93
CA THR A 4 71.66 -104.42 5.44
C THR A 4 71.77 -104.22 6.96
N ALA A 5 70.97 -103.32 7.52
CA ALA A 5 70.88 -103.07 8.95
C ALA A 5 69.88 -104.02 9.66
N ASN A 6 69.35 -105.00 8.94
CA ASN A 6 68.35 -105.96 9.41
C ASN A 6 67.06 -105.27 9.93
N LEU A 7 66.67 -104.16 9.29
CA LEU A 7 65.45 -103.42 9.57
C LEU A 7 64.31 -103.91 8.67
N THR A 8 63.14 -104.13 9.26
CA THR A 8 61.89 -104.42 8.54
C THR A 8 60.93 -103.23 8.62
N PHE A 9 59.98 -103.14 7.70
CA PHE A 9 58.94 -102.10 7.69
C PHE A 9 57.62 -102.73 8.10
N SER A 10 56.91 -102.14 9.06
CA SER A 10 55.56 -102.60 9.41
C SER A 10 54.55 -102.17 8.34
N ASN A 11 53.40 -102.85 8.29
CA ASN A 11 52.32 -102.52 7.38
C ASN A 11 51.33 -101.53 8.01
N ASP A 12 50.68 -100.72 7.16
CA ASP A 12 49.52 -99.93 7.57
C ASP A 12 48.38 -100.85 8.04
N PRO A 13 47.85 -100.67 9.27
CA PRO A 13 46.75 -101.48 9.79
C PRO A 13 45.50 -101.52 8.90
N GLN A 14 45.24 -100.45 8.12
CA GLN A 14 44.03 -100.36 7.29
C GLN A 14 44.23 -100.91 5.88
N THR A 15 45.27 -100.47 5.17
CA THR A 15 45.49 -100.85 3.77
C THR A 15 46.37 -102.09 3.60
N GLN A 16 47.03 -102.56 4.69
CA GLN A 16 48.08 -103.60 4.67
C GLN A 16 49.28 -103.26 3.77
N THR A 17 49.37 -102.02 3.28
CA THR A 17 50.50 -101.53 2.48
C THR A 17 51.75 -101.41 3.36
N PRO A 18 52.92 -101.90 2.91
CA PRO A 18 54.14 -101.78 3.69
C PRO A 18 54.62 -100.31 3.73
N LEU A 19 55.18 -99.90 4.87
CA LEU A 19 55.53 -98.49 5.14
C LEU A 19 56.56 -97.91 4.14
N ASP A 20 57.45 -98.72 3.59
CA ASP A 20 58.41 -98.29 2.58
C ASP A 20 57.73 -97.84 1.27
N GLU A 21 56.66 -98.51 0.85
CA GLU A 21 55.86 -98.11 -0.32
C GLU A 21 55.13 -96.78 -0.06
N ILE A 22 54.59 -96.58 1.14
CA ILE A 22 53.95 -95.32 1.56
C ILE A 22 54.97 -94.16 1.53
N LEU A 23 56.18 -94.38 2.06
CA LEU A 23 57.25 -93.38 2.04
C LEU A 23 57.67 -93.02 0.61
N CYS A 24 57.71 -93.99 -0.30
CA CYS A 24 58.00 -93.75 -1.72
C CYS A 24 56.89 -92.95 -2.40
N ALA A 25 55.61 -93.27 -2.13
CA ALA A 25 54.48 -92.56 -2.70
C ALA A 25 54.42 -91.09 -2.22
N ASP A 26 54.61 -90.84 -0.92
CA ASP A 26 54.56 -89.50 -0.35
C ASP A 26 55.74 -88.61 -0.77
N THR A 27 56.90 -89.22 -1.09
CA THR A 27 58.04 -88.50 -1.66
C THR A 27 57.90 -88.22 -3.14
N ALA A 28 57.33 -89.13 -3.93
CA ALA A 28 57.17 -88.96 -5.37
C ALA A 28 56.34 -87.71 -5.74
N ASN A 29 55.40 -87.31 -4.87
CA ASN A 29 54.54 -86.16 -5.09
C ASN A 29 55.17 -84.80 -4.71
N ASN A 30 56.43 -84.78 -4.24
CA ASN A 30 57.08 -83.59 -3.68
C ASN A 30 58.54 -83.47 -4.19
N PRO A 31 58.84 -82.54 -5.12
CA PRO A 31 60.16 -82.43 -5.76
C PRO A 31 61.34 -82.24 -4.80
N ASP A 32 61.11 -81.62 -3.64
CA ASP A 32 62.13 -81.32 -2.62
C ASP A 32 61.98 -82.18 -1.33
N ALA A 33 61.36 -83.37 -1.44
CA ALA A 33 61.04 -84.21 -0.27
C ALA A 33 62.24 -84.91 0.39
N LEU A 34 63.42 -84.90 -0.23
CA LEU A 34 64.57 -85.69 0.23
C LEU A 34 65.04 -85.33 1.66
N PRO A 35 65.17 -84.04 2.06
CA PRO A 35 65.54 -83.70 3.43
C PRO A 35 64.47 -84.08 4.46
N MET A 36 63.20 -84.06 4.05
CA MET A 36 62.06 -84.43 4.90
C MET A 36 62.03 -85.94 5.09
N LEU A 37 62.17 -86.71 3.99
CA LEU A 37 62.31 -88.15 4.02
C LEU A 37 63.52 -88.59 4.85
N GLN A 38 64.66 -87.91 4.72
CA GLN A 38 65.85 -88.20 5.54
C GLN A 38 65.52 -88.12 7.04
N TYR A 39 64.85 -87.05 7.47
CA TYR A 39 64.47 -86.89 8.87
C TYR A 39 63.39 -87.90 9.28
N THR A 40 62.37 -88.13 8.45
CA THR A 40 61.34 -89.13 8.72
C THR A 40 61.94 -90.53 8.90
N LEU A 41 62.88 -90.93 8.03
CA LEU A 41 63.58 -92.22 8.13
C LEU A 41 64.45 -92.30 9.39
N GLN A 42 65.10 -91.20 9.78
CA GLN A 42 65.87 -91.12 11.02
C GLN A 42 64.96 -91.31 12.25
N GLU A 43 63.83 -90.63 12.31
CA GLU A 43 62.87 -90.76 13.41
C GLU A 43 62.25 -92.15 13.47
N LEU A 44 61.88 -92.73 12.33
CA LEU A 44 61.42 -94.10 12.24
C LEU A 44 62.47 -95.09 12.78
N TYR A 45 63.75 -94.84 12.49
CA TYR A 45 64.84 -95.67 13.00
C TYR A 45 65.07 -95.51 14.50
N LEU A 46 65.03 -94.28 15.02
CA LEU A 46 65.23 -94.01 16.45
C LEU A 46 64.08 -94.56 17.30
N GLN A 47 62.84 -94.55 16.78
CA GLN A 47 61.64 -95.01 17.47
C GLN A 47 61.15 -96.39 16.97
N ARG A 48 62.04 -97.18 16.37
CA ARG A 48 61.75 -98.54 15.90
C ARG A 48 61.41 -99.48 17.07
N SER A 49 60.74 -100.59 16.78
CA SER A 49 60.45 -101.61 17.79
C SER A 49 61.72 -102.33 18.27
N ASP A 50 61.64 -103.02 19.41
CA ASP A 50 62.73 -103.84 19.94
C ASP A 50 63.19 -104.93 18.93
N ASN A 51 62.32 -105.32 18.01
CA ASN A 51 62.60 -106.28 16.93
C ASN A 51 63.16 -105.61 15.66
N ASN A 52 63.64 -104.36 15.75
CA ASN A 52 64.19 -103.59 14.62
C ASN A 52 63.19 -103.31 13.48
N GLU A 53 61.88 -103.27 13.80
CA GLU A 53 60.84 -102.92 12.82
C GLU A 53 60.52 -101.42 12.86
N LEU A 54 60.55 -100.77 11.70
CA LEU A 54 60.14 -99.38 11.49
C LEU A 54 58.62 -99.30 11.46
N LEU A 55 58.05 -98.63 12.46
CA LEU A 55 56.62 -98.68 12.76
C LEU A 55 55.81 -97.63 11.98
N HIS A 56 54.73 -98.05 11.33
CA HIS A 56 53.76 -97.19 10.66
C HIS A 56 53.05 -96.28 11.67
N SER A 57 52.81 -96.77 12.89
CA SER A 57 52.25 -95.95 13.97
C SER A 57 53.13 -94.73 14.31
N VAL A 58 54.46 -94.86 14.23
CA VAL A 58 55.40 -93.75 14.38
C VAL A 58 55.30 -92.80 13.19
N TYR A 59 55.24 -93.34 11.95
CA TYR A 59 55.04 -92.54 10.75
C TYR A 59 53.76 -91.69 10.80
N THR A 60 52.64 -92.28 11.21
CA THR A 60 51.36 -91.57 11.39
C THR A 60 51.45 -90.54 12.51
N LYS A 61 52.12 -90.85 13.62
CA LYS A 61 52.31 -89.93 14.76
C LYS A 61 53.17 -88.72 14.39
N LEU A 62 54.12 -88.88 13.46
CA LEU A 62 54.89 -87.78 12.90
C LEU A 62 54.07 -86.91 11.94
N GLY A 63 52.87 -87.34 11.51
CA GLY A 63 52.04 -86.63 10.55
C GLY A 63 52.49 -86.82 9.09
N GLY A 64 53.11 -87.96 8.78
CA GLY A 64 53.69 -88.24 7.46
C GLY A 64 55.01 -87.50 7.20
N ILE A 65 55.47 -87.52 5.95
CA ILE A 65 56.73 -86.84 5.55
C ILE A 65 56.65 -85.32 5.78
N GLU A 66 55.49 -84.70 5.51
CA GLU A 66 55.27 -83.26 5.78
C GLU A 66 55.22 -82.92 7.28
N GLY A 67 54.59 -83.74 8.12
CA GLY A 67 54.54 -83.47 9.55
C GLY A 67 55.91 -83.58 10.24
N ALA A 68 56.79 -84.44 9.72
CA ALA A 68 58.11 -84.69 10.31
C ALA A 68 58.99 -83.42 10.36
N ILE A 69 58.95 -82.55 9.34
CA ILE A 69 59.70 -81.27 9.37
C ILE A 69 59.10 -80.26 10.36
N GLY A 70 57.77 -80.26 10.53
CA GLY A 70 57.09 -79.44 11.53
C GLY A 70 57.45 -79.88 12.95
N LYS A 71 57.57 -81.18 13.19
CA LYS A 71 58.02 -81.74 14.47
C LYS A 71 59.48 -81.40 14.75
N LYS A 72 60.38 -81.55 13.76
CA LYS A 72 61.78 -81.13 13.85
C LYS A 72 61.91 -79.64 14.18
N ALA A 73 61.12 -78.78 13.53
CA ALA A 73 61.12 -77.36 13.81
C ALA A 73 60.68 -77.04 15.23
N GLU A 74 59.69 -77.77 15.77
CA GLU A 74 59.27 -77.62 17.16
C GLU A 74 60.32 -78.11 18.15
N ASP A 75 60.97 -79.25 17.88
CA ASP A 75 62.00 -79.80 18.78
C ASP A 75 63.22 -78.86 18.84
N ILE A 76 63.72 -78.39 17.69
CA ILE A 76 64.79 -77.37 17.62
C ILE A 76 64.36 -76.08 18.34
N PHE A 77 63.10 -75.67 18.19
CA PHE A 77 62.60 -74.46 18.83
C PHE A 77 62.53 -74.58 20.36
N ILE A 78 62.10 -75.74 20.88
CA ILE A 78 62.01 -76.00 22.33
C ILE A 78 63.41 -75.99 22.98
N ASP A 79 64.43 -76.46 22.25
CA ASP A 79 65.81 -76.46 22.72
C ASP A 79 66.47 -75.07 22.76
N LEU A 80 65.87 -74.06 22.11
CA LEU A 80 66.33 -72.67 22.16
C LEU A 80 66.05 -72.03 23.52
N SER A 81 66.89 -71.05 23.91
CA SER A 81 66.67 -70.25 25.11
C SER A 81 65.38 -69.43 25.03
N ASN A 82 64.81 -69.07 26.18
CA ASN A 82 63.60 -68.25 26.26
C ASN A 82 63.73 -66.91 25.51
N GLU A 83 64.92 -66.30 25.53
CA GLU A 83 65.19 -65.03 24.83
C GLU A 83 65.12 -65.19 23.30
N GLN A 84 65.65 -66.30 22.78
CA GLN A 84 65.56 -66.66 21.37
C GLN A 84 64.12 -67.01 20.99
N GLN A 85 63.42 -67.81 21.79
CA GLN A 85 62.03 -68.20 21.54
C GLN A 85 61.07 -67.01 21.40
N GLN A 86 61.27 -65.95 22.21
CA GLN A 86 60.46 -64.72 22.14
C GLN A 86 60.58 -63.99 20.79
N GLN A 87 61.66 -64.23 20.03
CA GLN A 87 61.89 -63.57 18.75
C GLN A 87 61.15 -64.23 17.57
N LEU A 88 60.55 -65.41 17.76
CA LEU A 88 59.91 -66.17 16.68
C LEU A 88 58.89 -65.33 15.91
N LYS A 89 58.00 -64.62 16.62
CA LYS A 89 56.95 -63.80 15.98
C LYS A 89 57.53 -62.72 15.07
N SER A 90 58.66 -62.12 15.47
CA SER A 90 59.32 -61.06 14.69
C SER A 90 60.12 -61.60 13.50
N VAL A 91 60.58 -62.85 13.55
CA VAL A 91 61.27 -63.49 12.42
C VAL A 91 60.24 -64.00 11.42
N LEU A 92 59.16 -64.63 11.89
CA LEU A 92 58.05 -65.06 11.05
C LEU A 92 57.40 -63.89 10.30
N SER A 93 57.26 -62.71 10.93
CA SER A 93 56.70 -61.52 10.25
C SER A 93 57.54 -60.99 9.08
N GLN A 94 58.80 -61.41 8.98
CA GLN A 94 59.70 -61.03 7.89
C GLN A 94 59.73 -62.07 6.77
N LEU A 95 59.48 -63.34 7.12
CA LEU A 95 59.51 -64.49 6.21
C LEU A 95 58.16 -64.82 5.60
N ILE A 96 57.06 -64.50 6.28
CA ILE A 96 55.72 -64.86 5.83
C ILE A 96 55.09 -63.68 5.11
N THR A 97 54.57 -63.93 3.93
CA THR A 97 53.83 -62.94 3.14
C THR A 97 52.66 -63.59 2.41
N LEU A 98 51.85 -62.77 1.74
CA LEU A 98 50.83 -63.24 0.82
C LEU A 98 51.34 -63.08 -0.60
N ASN A 99 51.00 -64.06 -1.44
CA ASN A 99 51.29 -64.02 -2.86
C ASN A 99 50.54 -62.88 -3.55
N HIS A 100 50.80 -62.65 -4.85
CA HIS A 100 50.19 -61.59 -5.64
C HIS A 100 48.65 -61.67 -5.71
N ASP A 101 48.06 -62.86 -5.47
CA ASP A 101 46.61 -63.06 -5.37
C ASP A 101 45.98 -62.52 -4.06
N GLY A 102 46.82 -62.10 -3.09
CA GLY A 102 46.42 -61.59 -1.78
C GLY A 102 45.74 -62.63 -0.88
N LYS A 103 45.80 -63.93 -1.21
CA LYS A 103 45.05 -65.00 -0.54
C LYS A 103 45.92 -66.19 -0.16
N THR A 104 46.92 -66.53 -0.96
CA THR A 104 47.80 -67.66 -0.70
C THR A 104 48.99 -67.22 0.14
N ILE A 105 49.22 -67.92 1.26
CA ILE A 105 50.36 -67.65 2.15
C ILE A 105 51.58 -68.30 1.53
N THR A 106 52.64 -67.53 1.38
CA THR A 106 53.91 -67.97 0.82
C THR A 106 55.05 -67.42 1.67
N SER A 107 56.25 -67.97 1.44
CA SER A 107 57.45 -67.46 2.08
C SER A 107 58.15 -66.41 1.19
N ARG A 108 58.80 -65.45 1.81
CA ARG A 108 59.71 -64.51 1.14
C ARG A 108 61.09 -64.54 1.79
N ALA A 109 62.09 -64.11 1.03
CA ALA A 109 63.42 -63.87 1.55
C ALA A 109 63.42 -62.65 2.50
N ALA A 110 64.02 -62.81 3.67
CA ALA A 110 64.30 -61.73 4.61
C ALA A 110 65.81 -61.46 4.62
N ARG A 111 66.20 -60.19 4.76
CA ARG A 111 67.61 -59.78 4.75
C ARG A 111 68.24 -60.03 6.12
N TRP A 112 69.47 -60.50 6.18
CA TRP A 112 70.18 -60.65 7.46
C TRP A 112 70.34 -59.31 8.21
N GLN A 113 70.40 -58.19 7.47
CA GLN A 113 70.51 -56.84 8.01
C GLN A 113 69.27 -56.38 8.79
N THR A 114 68.09 -56.98 8.56
CA THR A 114 66.85 -56.59 9.27
C THR A 114 66.76 -57.21 10.67
N LEU A 115 67.64 -58.17 10.99
CA LEU A 115 67.77 -58.76 12.32
C LEU A 115 68.59 -57.84 13.23
N THR A 116 67.90 -57.06 14.04
CA THR A 116 68.51 -56.05 14.92
C THR A 116 68.95 -56.61 16.27
N ASN A 117 68.40 -57.75 16.69
CA ASN A 117 68.67 -58.37 17.99
C ASN A 117 69.63 -59.59 17.83
N THR A 118 70.58 -59.75 18.75
CA THR A 118 71.45 -60.93 18.83
C THR A 118 70.64 -62.23 18.91
N SER A 119 69.60 -62.28 19.76
CA SER A 119 68.74 -63.47 19.90
C SER A 119 67.95 -63.79 18.63
N GLN A 120 67.67 -62.80 17.76
CA GLN A 120 67.07 -63.04 16.45
C GLN A 120 68.06 -63.72 15.49
N LYS A 121 69.31 -63.25 15.47
CA LYS A 121 70.37 -63.84 14.64
C LYS A 121 70.67 -65.27 15.07
N GLU A 122 70.74 -65.52 16.38
CA GLU A 122 70.96 -66.87 16.92
C GLU A 122 69.79 -67.82 16.60
N LEU A 123 68.53 -67.37 16.70
CA LEU A 123 67.39 -68.17 16.28
C LEU A 123 67.45 -68.52 14.80
N VAL A 124 67.72 -67.54 13.93
CA VAL A 124 67.83 -67.76 12.48
C VAL A 124 69.01 -68.68 12.18
N GLN A 125 70.15 -68.49 12.84
CA GLN A 125 71.33 -69.35 12.68
C GLN A 125 71.03 -70.79 13.08
N ALA A 126 70.39 -71.03 14.23
CA ALA A 126 70.01 -72.37 14.68
C ALA A 126 69.04 -73.06 13.69
N MET A 127 68.11 -72.30 13.10
CA MET A 127 67.19 -72.79 12.08
C MET A 127 67.93 -73.09 10.76
N VAL A 128 68.93 -72.30 10.37
CA VAL A 128 69.78 -72.55 9.19
C VAL A 128 70.68 -73.77 9.40
N ASP A 129 71.35 -73.87 10.55
CA ASP A 129 72.22 -75.00 10.91
C ASP A 129 71.43 -76.32 10.94
N SER A 130 70.17 -76.26 11.38
CA SER A 130 69.23 -77.38 11.37
C SER A 130 68.60 -77.66 10.00
N ARG A 131 68.96 -76.90 8.96
CA ARG A 131 68.41 -76.95 7.58
C ARG A 131 66.91 -76.68 7.48
N LEU A 132 66.33 -75.96 8.43
CA LEU A 132 64.95 -75.52 8.40
C LEU A 132 64.82 -74.21 7.62
N PHE A 133 65.84 -73.36 7.67
CA PHE A 133 66.00 -72.17 6.84
C PHE A 133 67.18 -72.33 5.87
N VAL A 134 67.16 -71.59 4.77
CA VAL A 134 68.26 -71.55 3.77
C VAL A 134 68.81 -70.13 3.70
N SER A 135 70.13 -70.01 3.84
CA SER A 135 70.83 -68.75 3.60
C SER A 135 71.28 -68.67 2.14
N HIS A 136 70.98 -67.57 1.48
CA HIS A 136 71.32 -67.32 0.07
C HIS A 136 71.67 -65.83 -0.16
N LEU A 137 72.30 -65.52 -1.29
CA LEU A 137 72.54 -64.13 -1.72
C LEU A 137 71.46 -63.71 -2.71
N GLN A 138 70.78 -62.60 -2.44
CA GLN A 138 69.81 -61.98 -3.36
C GLN A 138 70.20 -60.52 -3.59
N ASN A 139 70.45 -60.14 -4.85
CA ASN A 139 70.94 -58.79 -5.21
C ASN A 139 72.18 -58.37 -4.39
N GLU A 140 73.16 -59.26 -4.27
CA GLU A 140 74.41 -59.06 -3.50
C GLU A 140 74.22 -58.89 -1.97
N GLU A 141 73.00 -59.03 -1.46
CA GLU A 141 72.71 -59.00 -0.03
C GLU A 141 72.50 -60.40 0.53
N ALA A 142 73.02 -60.65 1.75
CA ALA A 142 72.76 -61.89 2.47
C ALA A 142 71.30 -61.94 2.92
N CYS A 143 70.59 -62.99 2.50
CA CYS A 143 69.21 -63.26 2.86
C CYS A 143 69.03 -64.66 3.46
N PHE A 144 67.94 -64.83 4.20
CA PHE A 144 67.47 -66.12 4.67
C PHE A 144 66.00 -66.32 4.28
N SER A 145 65.63 -67.54 3.95
CA SER A 145 64.26 -67.95 3.63
C SER A 145 63.92 -69.28 4.29
N LEU A 146 62.65 -69.65 4.29
CA LEU A 146 62.25 -71.01 4.67
C LEU A 146 62.85 -72.01 3.69
N ALA A 147 63.35 -73.14 4.19
CA ALA A 147 63.83 -74.21 3.33
C ALA A 147 62.68 -74.85 2.54
N HIS A 148 61.48 -74.91 3.13
CA HIS A 148 60.28 -75.41 2.47
C HIS A 148 59.02 -74.75 3.04
N GLU A 149 58.01 -74.51 2.20
CA GLU A 149 56.72 -73.95 2.63
C GLU A 149 55.88 -74.92 3.48
N ALA A 150 56.30 -76.19 3.60
CA ALA A 150 55.66 -77.16 4.48
C ALA A 150 55.72 -76.70 5.94
N LEU A 151 56.75 -75.93 6.32
CA LEU A 151 56.86 -75.30 7.65
C LEU A 151 55.70 -74.36 7.95
N LEU A 152 55.14 -73.67 6.95
CA LEU A 152 54.00 -72.76 7.16
C LEU A 152 52.70 -73.52 7.47
N ARG A 153 52.60 -74.77 7.00
CA ARG A 153 51.40 -75.62 7.14
C ARG A 153 51.47 -76.54 8.35
N GLN A 154 52.64 -77.12 8.62
CA GLN A 154 52.81 -78.24 9.55
C GLN A 154 53.50 -77.85 10.87
N TRP A 155 54.19 -76.70 10.94
CA TRP A 155 54.75 -76.23 12.21
C TRP A 155 53.67 -75.50 13.02
N PRO A 156 53.25 -76.02 14.20
CA PRO A 156 52.09 -75.47 14.92
C PRO A 156 52.20 -73.98 15.24
N ARG A 157 53.41 -73.50 15.58
CA ARG A 157 53.63 -72.08 15.91
C ARG A 157 53.55 -71.16 14.70
N ALA A 158 54.04 -71.59 13.53
CA ALA A 158 53.90 -70.83 12.29
C ALA A 158 52.42 -70.75 11.87
N LYS A 159 51.70 -71.88 11.94
CA LYS A 159 50.26 -71.94 11.64
C LYS A 159 49.43 -71.04 12.55
N GLN A 160 49.70 -71.06 13.86
CA GLN A 160 49.02 -70.19 14.81
C GLN A 160 49.32 -68.71 14.52
N TRP A 161 50.60 -68.37 14.29
CA TRP A 161 50.99 -67.00 14.01
C TRP A 161 50.33 -66.45 12.74
N ILE A 162 50.27 -67.25 11.67
CA ILE A 162 49.56 -66.91 10.43
C ILE A 162 48.09 -66.60 10.71
N ASN A 163 47.41 -67.47 11.48
CA ASN A 163 45.99 -67.30 11.77
C ASN A 163 45.73 -66.03 12.58
N ASP A 164 46.60 -65.73 13.55
CA ASP A 164 46.48 -64.54 14.40
C ASP A 164 46.73 -63.22 13.65
N HIS A 165 47.46 -63.24 12.51
CA HIS A 165 47.89 -62.02 11.81
C HIS A 165 47.46 -61.97 10.33
N LYS A 166 46.49 -62.78 9.92
CA LYS A 166 46.03 -62.88 8.52
C LYS A 166 45.58 -61.55 7.93
N ASP A 167 44.83 -60.77 8.69
CA ASP A 167 44.32 -59.47 8.23
C ASP A 167 45.44 -58.44 8.07
N ALA A 168 46.39 -58.40 9.00
CA ALA A 168 47.54 -57.50 8.93
C ALA A 168 48.46 -57.85 7.74
N LEU A 169 48.65 -59.14 7.45
CA LEU A 169 49.36 -59.60 6.26
C LEU A 169 48.67 -59.16 4.96
N ALA A 170 47.33 -59.27 4.90
CA ALA A 170 46.54 -58.83 3.76
C ALA A 170 46.63 -57.32 3.51
N ILE A 171 46.47 -56.52 4.58
CA ILE A 171 46.58 -55.07 4.49
C ILE A 171 48.00 -54.68 4.07
N LYS A 172 49.03 -55.30 4.65
CA LYS A 172 50.44 -55.01 4.32
C LYS A 172 50.75 -55.32 2.85
N SER A 173 50.36 -56.50 2.37
CA SER A 173 50.57 -56.89 0.97
C SER A 173 49.86 -55.92 0.01
N HIS A 174 48.62 -55.55 0.31
CA HIS A 174 47.88 -54.58 -0.48
C HIS A 174 48.54 -53.19 -0.49
N LEU A 175 48.97 -52.71 0.68
CA LEU A 175 49.66 -51.42 0.84
C LEU A 175 50.98 -51.40 0.07
N GLN A 176 51.76 -52.48 0.13
CA GLN A 176 53.03 -52.62 -0.59
C GLN A 176 52.81 -52.50 -2.10
N HIS A 177 51.79 -53.20 -2.63
CA HIS A 177 51.43 -53.11 -4.04
C HIS A 177 50.95 -51.70 -4.42
N GLN A 178 50.15 -51.04 -3.58
CA GLN A 178 49.71 -49.67 -3.80
C GLN A 178 50.86 -48.67 -3.77
N ALA A 179 51.84 -48.86 -2.87
CA ALA A 179 53.03 -48.03 -2.79
C ALA A 179 53.90 -48.19 -4.04
N GLN A 180 54.07 -49.41 -4.53
CA GLN A 180 54.80 -49.68 -5.77
C GLN A 180 54.12 -49.02 -6.97
N ASN A 181 52.81 -49.24 -7.16
CA ASN A 181 52.06 -48.61 -8.24
C ASN A 181 52.12 -47.08 -8.18
N TRP A 182 52.05 -46.49 -6.98
CA TRP A 182 52.17 -45.04 -6.81
C TRP A 182 53.55 -44.52 -7.24
N ILE A 183 54.61 -45.31 -7.07
CA ILE A 183 55.96 -44.95 -7.51
C ILE A 183 56.11 -45.08 -9.02
N ASP A 184 55.65 -46.20 -9.59
CA ASP A 184 55.72 -46.48 -11.03
C ASP A 184 55.00 -45.37 -11.83
N GLU A 185 53.95 -44.79 -11.23
CA GLU A 185 53.13 -43.70 -11.79
C GLU A 185 53.63 -42.30 -11.39
N GLY A 186 54.91 -42.17 -11.04
CA GLY A 186 55.57 -40.89 -10.78
C GLY A 186 55.04 -40.13 -9.55
N LYS A 187 54.54 -40.85 -8.55
CA LYS A 187 53.94 -40.30 -7.31
C LYS A 187 52.69 -39.43 -7.56
N SER A 188 51.94 -39.72 -8.63
CA SER A 188 50.72 -39.01 -8.98
C SER A 188 49.68 -39.02 -7.85
N SER A 189 48.97 -37.90 -7.69
CA SER A 189 47.95 -37.77 -6.65
C SER A 189 46.71 -38.65 -6.89
N ALA A 190 46.56 -39.23 -8.09
CA ALA A 190 45.46 -40.11 -8.46
C ALA A 190 45.56 -41.50 -7.79
N TYR A 191 46.78 -41.94 -7.48
CA TYR A 191 47.07 -43.24 -6.86
C TYR A 191 47.23 -43.16 -5.33
N LEU A 192 46.87 -42.03 -4.72
CA LEU A 192 46.81 -41.91 -3.26
C LEU A 192 45.64 -42.72 -2.70
N LEU A 193 45.80 -43.23 -1.48
CA LEU A 193 44.79 -44.04 -0.80
C LEU A 193 43.49 -43.25 -0.67
N ALA A 194 42.39 -43.88 -1.08
CA ALA A 194 41.06 -43.30 -0.97
C ALA A 194 40.70 -43.07 0.51
N PRO A 195 40.02 -41.95 0.84
CA PRO A 195 39.53 -41.72 2.20
C PRO A 195 38.49 -42.78 2.57
N GLY A 196 38.62 -43.37 3.76
CA GLY A 196 37.78 -44.48 4.24
C GLY A 196 38.63 -45.69 4.62
N LYS A 197 38.08 -46.90 4.37
CA LYS A 197 38.68 -48.17 4.79
C LYS A 197 40.16 -48.33 4.38
N PRO A 198 40.60 -48.08 3.12
CA PRO A 198 42.01 -48.27 2.73
C PRO A 198 42.99 -47.37 3.50
N LEU A 199 42.63 -46.09 3.72
CA LEU A 199 43.47 -45.17 4.47
C LEU A 199 43.47 -45.47 5.98
N GLN A 200 42.34 -45.94 6.53
CA GLN A 200 42.24 -46.32 7.93
C GLN A 200 43.06 -47.58 8.24
N GLU A 201 42.97 -48.60 7.38
CA GLU A 201 43.74 -49.84 7.50
C GLU A 201 45.25 -49.57 7.40
N ALA A 202 45.68 -48.73 6.45
CA ALA A 202 47.07 -48.32 6.36
C ALA A 202 47.54 -47.51 7.58
N GLN A 203 46.67 -46.70 8.19
CA GLN A 203 46.97 -45.99 9.44
C GLN A 203 47.08 -46.92 10.65
N LEU A 204 46.31 -48.02 10.69
CA LEU A 204 46.42 -49.01 11.76
C LEU A 204 47.79 -49.71 11.72
N LEU A 205 48.29 -50.04 10.52
CA LEU A 205 49.61 -50.64 10.34
C LEU A 205 50.77 -49.71 10.74
N LEU A 206 50.63 -48.38 10.64
CA LEU A 206 51.68 -47.45 11.08
C LEU A 206 52.03 -47.60 12.58
N ASN A 207 51.08 -48.07 13.39
CA ASN A 207 51.26 -48.24 14.83
C ASN A 207 51.63 -49.69 15.22
N ASP A 208 51.75 -50.59 14.26
CA ASP A 208 52.05 -52.01 14.49
C ASP A 208 53.57 -52.23 14.61
N LYS A 209 54.02 -52.88 15.68
CA LYS A 209 55.44 -53.14 15.94
C LYS A 209 55.98 -54.38 15.22
N LEU A 210 55.12 -55.30 14.78
CA LEU A 210 55.47 -56.55 14.13
C LEU A 210 55.60 -56.39 12.61
N PHE A 211 54.77 -55.52 12.01
CA PHE A 211 54.76 -55.26 10.58
C PHE A 211 55.45 -53.94 10.24
N ARG A 212 56.78 -54.00 10.08
CA ARG A 212 57.55 -52.84 9.62
C ARG A 212 57.17 -52.46 8.19
N LEU A 213 56.85 -51.18 8.00
CA LEU A 213 56.61 -50.55 6.71
C LEU A 213 57.91 -49.93 6.17
N ASP A 214 58.07 -49.89 4.85
CA ASP A 214 59.18 -49.23 4.18
C ASP A 214 58.94 -47.71 3.98
N ASP A 215 59.97 -46.98 3.54
CA ASP A 215 59.89 -45.53 3.36
C ASP A 215 58.82 -45.11 2.32
N ASN A 216 58.57 -45.98 1.33
CA ASN A 216 57.63 -45.72 0.24
C ASN A 216 56.18 -45.84 0.71
N GLU A 217 55.87 -46.87 1.49
CA GLU A 217 54.59 -47.08 2.17
C GLU A 217 54.29 -45.92 3.12
N HIS A 218 55.28 -45.48 3.91
CA HIS A 218 55.14 -44.30 4.77
C HIS A 218 54.84 -43.02 3.97
N ALA A 219 55.54 -42.79 2.86
CA ALA A 219 55.36 -41.62 2.01
C ALA A 219 53.97 -41.61 1.34
N LEU A 220 53.45 -42.77 0.92
CA LEU A 220 52.11 -42.92 0.35
C LEU A 220 51.04 -42.54 1.38
N ILE A 221 51.13 -43.09 2.61
CA ILE A 221 50.16 -42.81 3.67
C ILE A 221 50.17 -41.31 4.02
N LYS A 222 51.35 -40.72 4.24
CA LYS A 222 51.49 -39.30 4.58
C LYS A 222 50.88 -38.39 3.51
N SER A 223 51.12 -38.68 2.24
CA SER A 223 50.59 -37.92 1.10
C SER A 223 49.06 -38.05 0.99
N SER A 224 48.53 -39.24 1.23
CA SER A 224 47.09 -39.54 1.24
C SER A 224 46.34 -38.81 2.36
N ILE A 225 46.93 -38.74 3.56
CA ILE A 225 46.40 -37.98 4.70
C ILE A 225 46.34 -36.48 4.38
N LYS A 226 47.42 -35.92 3.81
CA LYS A 226 47.50 -34.48 3.49
C LYS A 226 46.42 -34.07 2.49
N LYS A 227 46.21 -34.85 1.43
CA LYS A 227 45.17 -34.58 0.41
C LYS A 227 43.76 -34.67 0.99
N THR A 228 43.50 -35.66 1.85
CA THR A 228 42.19 -35.82 2.51
C THR A 228 41.85 -34.61 3.40
N LYS A 229 42.81 -34.14 4.21
CA LYS A 229 42.63 -32.94 5.05
C LYS A 229 42.35 -31.67 4.23
N ALA A 230 43.05 -31.50 3.10
CA ALA A 230 42.84 -30.36 2.20
C ALA A 230 41.43 -30.37 1.58
N LYS A 231 40.96 -31.53 1.09
CA LYS A 231 39.63 -31.68 0.49
C LYS A 231 38.49 -31.37 1.47
N ILE A 232 38.64 -31.77 2.73
CA ILE A 232 37.66 -31.47 3.80
C ILE A 232 37.64 -29.96 4.11
N ARG A 233 38.81 -29.32 4.17
CA ARG A 233 38.91 -27.87 4.43
C ARG A 233 38.22 -27.05 3.33
N VAL A 234 38.48 -27.36 2.06
CA VAL A 234 37.86 -26.67 0.91
C VAL A 234 36.33 -26.80 0.98
N LYS A 235 35.79 -28.01 1.16
CA LYS A 235 34.34 -28.23 1.26
C LYS A 235 33.69 -27.39 2.36
N ARG A 236 34.29 -27.35 3.56
CA ARG A 236 33.77 -26.55 4.69
C ARG A 236 33.74 -25.05 4.39
N VAL A 237 34.77 -24.52 3.74
CA VAL A 237 34.83 -23.09 3.36
C VAL A 237 33.75 -22.74 2.34
N THR A 238 33.56 -23.57 1.29
CA THR A 238 32.49 -23.33 0.30
C THR A 238 31.10 -23.37 0.91
N VAL A 239 30.82 -24.30 1.82
CA VAL A 239 29.51 -24.38 2.51
C VAL A 239 29.29 -23.14 3.39
N ALA A 240 30.30 -22.73 4.17
CA ALA A 240 30.20 -21.52 4.99
C ALA A 240 29.95 -20.25 4.17
N LEU A 241 30.63 -20.12 3.02
CA LEU A 241 30.42 -18.99 2.09
C LEU A 241 28.99 -18.98 1.52
N LEU A 242 28.48 -20.15 1.09
CA LEU A 242 27.11 -20.26 0.57
C LEU A 242 26.06 -19.93 1.65
N CYS A 243 26.24 -20.41 2.88
CA CYS A 243 25.35 -20.06 4.00
C CYS A 243 25.38 -18.56 4.33
N LEU A 244 26.55 -17.92 4.24
CA LEU A 244 26.66 -16.47 4.45
C LEU A 244 25.93 -15.70 3.35
N LEU A 245 26.12 -16.08 2.09
CA LEU A 245 25.45 -15.44 0.95
C LEU A 245 23.92 -15.58 1.04
N THR A 246 23.39 -16.77 1.32
CA THR A 246 21.94 -16.96 1.48
C THR A 246 21.38 -16.18 2.65
N PHE A 247 22.11 -16.11 3.78
CA PHE A 247 21.71 -15.29 4.92
C PHE A 247 21.66 -13.80 4.59
N THR A 248 22.67 -13.28 3.87
CA THR A 248 22.67 -11.87 3.42
C THR A 248 21.53 -11.56 2.43
N ALA A 249 21.23 -12.49 1.52
CA ALA A 249 20.12 -12.34 0.57
C ALA A 249 18.76 -12.33 1.28
N LEU A 250 18.56 -13.21 2.27
CA LEU A 250 17.34 -13.23 3.09
C LEU A 250 17.18 -11.95 3.91
N LEU A 251 18.26 -11.45 4.52
CA LEU A 251 18.25 -10.17 5.23
C LEU A 251 17.89 -9.00 4.29
N MET A 252 18.52 -8.91 3.11
CA MET A 252 18.19 -7.88 2.13
C MET A 252 16.72 -7.98 1.68
N SER A 253 16.23 -9.18 1.37
CA SER A 253 14.82 -9.40 1.01
C SER A 253 13.87 -8.95 2.12
N PHE A 254 14.18 -9.25 3.38
CA PHE A 254 13.37 -8.82 4.52
C PHE A 254 13.37 -7.30 4.70
N THR A 255 14.54 -6.66 4.57
CA THR A 255 14.63 -5.19 4.63
C THR A 255 13.89 -4.51 3.48
N SER A 256 13.95 -5.06 2.26
CA SER A 256 13.23 -4.56 1.09
C SER A 256 11.71 -4.66 1.28
N PHE A 257 11.23 -5.81 1.77
CA PHE A 257 9.80 -6.01 2.04
C PHE A 257 9.30 -5.04 3.12
N LYS A 258 10.08 -4.86 4.20
CA LYS A 258 9.75 -3.90 5.26
C LYS A 258 9.78 -2.46 4.76
N ALA A 259 10.72 -2.10 3.89
CA ALA A 259 10.80 -0.78 3.27
C ALA A 259 9.60 -0.50 2.37
N GLN A 260 9.16 -1.48 1.56
CA GLN A 260 7.98 -1.37 0.71
C GLN A 260 6.69 -1.20 1.53
N GLN A 261 6.52 -1.99 2.60
CA GLN A 261 5.38 -1.81 3.51
C GLN A 261 5.38 -0.43 4.19
N HIS A 262 6.56 0.05 4.60
CA HIS A 262 6.69 1.37 5.22
C HIS A 262 6.37 2.50 4.22
N ALA A 263 6.80 2.36 2.95
CA ALA A 263 6.48 3.32 1.88
C ALA A 263 4.96 3.36 1.59
N GLN A 264 4.32 2.19 1.45
CA GLN A 264 2.86 2.11 1.25
C GLN A 264 2.09 2.71 2.42
N LYS A 265 2.52 2.43 3.66
CA LYS A 265 1.90 3.02 4.85
C LYS A 265 2.03 4.55 4.84
N LYS A 266 3.21 5.07 4.50
CA LYS A 266 3.44 6.53 4.39
C LYS A 266 2.60 7.17 3.30
N GLN A 267 2.39 6.48 2.18
CA GLN A 267 1.50 6.94 1.12
C GLN A 267 0.04 6.98 1.57
N LEU A 268 -0.47 5.90 2.19
CA LEU A 268 -1.84 5.87 2.71
C LEU A 268 -2.07 6.92 3.81
N GLU A 269 -1.08 7.16 4.68
CA GLU A 269 -1.11 8.24 5.68
C GLU A 269 -1.20 9.61 5.00
N ALA A 270 -0.43 9.85 3.93
CA ALA A 270 -0.47 11.09 3.17
C ALA A 270 -1.81 11.28 2.43
N GLU A 271 -2.35 10.23 1.80
CA GLU A 271 -3.66 10.25 1.12
C GLU A 271 -4.82 10.45 2.10
N SER A 272 -4.74 9.84 3.29
CA SER A 272 -5.73 10.06 4.34
C SER A 272 -5.68 11.51 4.86
N LEU A 273 -4.48 12.08 5.03
CA LEU A 273 -4.31 13.46 5.44
C LEU A 273 -4.82 14.42 4.36
N LEU A 274 -4.45 14.20 3.09
CA LEU A 274 -4.94 14.97 1.96
C LEU A 274 -6.47 14.92 1.86
N GLY A 275 -7.05 13.71 1.96
CA GLY A 275 -8.51 13.52 1.97
C GLY A 275 -9.20 14.29 3.10
N PHE A 276 -8.65 14.27 4.31
CA PHE A 276 -9.15 15.10 5.42
C PHE A 276 -9.04 16.61 5.11
N MET A 277 -7.92 17.03 4.51
CA MET A 277 -7.66 18.45 4.22
C MET A 277 -8.57 19.03 3.13
N VAL A 278 -8.88 18.26 2.08
CA VAL A 278 -9.76 18.71 0.97
C VAL A 278 -11.23 18.34 1.17
N GLY A 279 -11.54 17.44 2.09
CA GLY A 279 -12.90 17.08 2.53
C GLY A 279 -13.27 17.74 3.85
N ASP A 280 -13.15 17.03 4.96
CA ASP A 280 -13.61 17.46 6.30
C ASP A 280 -13.13 18.86 6.74
N PHE A 281 -11.87 19.20 6.44
CA PHE A 281 -11.33 20.52 6.77
C PHE A 281 -11.92 21.61 5.86
N ALA A 282 -12.13 21.30 4.58
CA ALA A 282 -12.83 22.19 3.66
C ALA A 282 -14.27 22.42 4.10
N ASP A 283 -14.99 21.38 4.55
CA ASP A 283 -16.35 21.49 5.10
C ASP A 283 -16.41 22.48 6.28
N LYS A 284 -15.43 22.41 7.19
CA LYS A 284 -15.33 23.35 8.32
C LYS A 284 -15.12 24.78 7.82
N LEU A 285 -14.25 24.98 6.82
CA LEU A 285 -13.98 26.30 6.26
C LEU A 285 -15.17 26.86 5.46
N ARG A 286 -15.95 26.02 4.78
CA ARG A 286 -17.25 26.41 4.19
C ARG A 286 -18.19 26.95 5.25
N SER A 287 -18.30 26.26 6.39
CA SER A 287 -19.23 26.64 7.46
C SER A 287 -18.95 28.05 8.05
N VAL A 288 -17.69 28.49 8.02
CA VAL A 288 -17.26 29.82 8.48
C VAL A 288 -16.99 30.81 7.34
N LYS A 289 -17.27 30.43 6.08
CA LYS A 289 -17.04 31.25 4.87
C LYS A 289 -15.60 31.75 4.70
N ARG A 290 -14.62 30.93 5.10
CA ARG A 290 -13.17 31.22 4.98
C ARG A 290 -12.48 30.30 3.97
N MET A 291 -13.08 30.16 2.79
CA MET A 291 -12.53 29.34 1.70
C MET A 291 -11.20 29.89 1.18
N ASP A 292 -10.92 31.17 1.38
CA ASP A 292 -9.63 31.80 1.08
C ASP A 292 -8.42 31.05 1.68
N LEU A 293 -8.63 30.33 2.79
CA LEU A 293 -7.61 29.56 3.51
C LEU A 293 -7.31 28.17 2.91
N LEU A 294 -8.12 27.68 1.96
CA LEU A 294 -7.93 26.35 1.35
C LEU A 294 -6.96 26.35 0.16
N ASP A 295 -6.68 27.51 -0.42
CA ASP A 295 -5.99 27.64 -1.71
C ASP A 295 -4.61 26.94 -1.74
N GLY A 296 -3.78 27.15 -0.71
CA GLY A 296 -2.46 26.53 -0.63
C GLY A 296 -2.52 25.00 -0.49
N ILE A 297 -3.55 24.50 0.20
CA ILE A 297 -3.78 23.08 0.44
C ILE A 297 -4.25 22.40 -0.84
N SER A 298 -5.25 22.98 -1.51
CA SER A 298 -5.83 22.39 -2.73
C SER A 298 -4.81 22.34 -3.88
N ASN A 299 -3.95 23.35 -4.02
CA ASN A 299 -2.88 23.32 -5.02
C ASN A 299 -1.85 22.21 -4.76
N LYS A 300 -1.46 22.00 -3.49
CA LYS A 300 -0.56 20.89 -3.11
C LYS A 300 -1.19 19.52 -3.33
N ALA A 301 -2.48 19.39 -3.04
CA ALA A 301 -3.24 18.18 -3.30
C ALA A 301 -3.34 17.90 -4.81
N LEU A 302 -3.58 18.93 -5.63
CA LEU A 302 -3.64 18.81 -7.08
C LEU A 302 -2.29 18.32 -7.67
N GLU A 303 -1.17 18.88 -7.19
CA GLU A 303 0.18 18.46 -7.59
C GLU A 303 0.40 16.97 -7.29
N TYR A 304 -0.01 16.51 -6.11
CA TYR A 304 0.09 15.09 -5.72
C TYR A 304 -0.69 14.17 -6.68
N PHE A 305 -1.97 14.46 -6.94
CA PHE A 305 -2.81 13.59 -7.76
C PHE A 305 -2.46 13.64 -9.26
N THR A 306 -1.98 14.78 -9.76
CA THR A 306 -1.56 14.92 -11.16
C THR A 306 -0.32 14.08 -11.45
N ASN A 307 0.65 14.04 -10.53
CA ASN A 307 1.88 13.26 -10.71
C ASN A 307 1.66 11.74 -10.63
N GLN A 308 0.51 11.28 -10.12
CA GLN A 308 0.19 9.85 -10.00
C GLN A 308 -0.54 9.26 -11.20
N THR A 309 -1.10 10.08 -12.09
CA THR A 309 -1.84 9.57 -13.26
C THR A 309 -0.93 8.97 -14.35
N ASP A 310 0.37 9.22 -14.30
CA ASP A 310 1.34 8.75 -15.31
C ASP A 310 1.85 7.30 -15.10
N GLU A 311 1.51 6.64 -13.98
CA GLU A 311 1.91 5.24 -13.71
C GLU A 311 0.82 4.19 -14.02
N SER A 312 -0.05 4.45 -15.00
CA SER A 312 -1.14 3.52 -15.38
C SER A 312 -0.71 2.37 -16.31
N GLY A 313 0.59 2.09 -16.42
CA GLY A 313 1.18 1.15 -17.39
C GLY A 313 1.82 -0.13 -16.81
N SER A 314 1.48 -0.59 -15.60
CA SER A 314 1.99 -1.89 -15.14
C SER A 314 1.19 -3.04 -15.73
N LEU A 315 1.84 -3.86 -16.57
CA LEU A 315 1.31 -5.06 -17.20
C LEU A 315 0.83 -6.14 -16.19
N PHE A 316 1.15 -5.97 -14.91
CA PHE A 316 0.79 -6.83 -13.79
C PHE A 316 0.20 -6.00 -12.64
N GLY A 317 -0.94 -5.35 -12.87
CA GLY A 317 -1.60 -4.49 -11.89
C GLY A 317 -2.32 -5.29 -10.79
N PHE A 318 -1.64 -5.57 -9.68
CA PHE A 318 -2.26 -6.02 -8.42
C PHE A 318 -2.72 -4.85 -7.53
N SER A 319 -3.08 -3.69 -8.11
CA SER A 319 -3.59 -2.57 -7.32
C SER A 319 -5.01 -2.86 -6.87
N ASP A 320 -5.28 -2.72 -5.57
CA ASP A 320 -6.62 -2.84 -5.00
C ASP A 320 -7.58 -1.84 -5.69
N ASN A 321 -8.62 -2.35 -6.36
CA ASN A 321 -9.64 -1.55 -7.05
C ASN A 321 -10.24 -0.47 -6.13
N LYS A 322 -10.25 -0.70 -4.81
CA LYS A 322 -10.70 0.27 -3.82
C LYS A 322 -9.75 1.46 -3.68
N ALA A 323 -8.44 1.23 -3.64
CA ALA A 323 -7.44 2.29 -3.54
C ALA A 323 -7.45 3.18 -4.79
N GLN A 324 -7.58 2.57 -5.97
CA GLN A 324 -7.67 3.33 -7.23
C GLN A 324 -8.94 4.19 -7.32
N PHE A 325 -10.08 3.69 -6.80
CA PHE A 325 -11.30 4.49 -6.68
C PHE A 325 -11.12 5.68 -5.74
N ASN A 326 -10.59 5.44 -4.53
CA ASN A 326 -10.42 6.48 -3.52
C ASN A 326 -9.51 7.62 -4.01
N ASN A 327 -8.41 7.28 -4.67
CA ASN A 327 -7.48 8.26 -5.22
C ASN A 327 -8.16 9.15 -6.29
N ARG A 328 -8.86 8.53 -7.26
CA ARG A 328 -9.60 9.25 -8.29
C ARG A 328 -10.73 10.13 -7.71
N PHE A 329 -11.39 9.64 -6.67
CA PHE A 329 -12.43 10.38 -5.95
C PHE A 329 -11.86 11.60 -5.22
N GLN A 330 -10.78 11.45 -4.45
CA GLN A 330 -10.10 12.55 -3.77
C GLN A 330 -9.54 13.58 -4.74
N TYR A 331 -9.10 13.16 -5.93
CA TYR A 331 -8.70 14.07 -6.99
C TYR A 331 -9.89 14.92 -7.46
N ALA A 332 -11.05 14.31 -7.76
CA ALA A 332 -12.25 15.07 -8.10
C ALA A 332 -12.68 16.04 -6.99
N GLN A 333 -12.63 15.59 -5.73
CA GLN A 333 -12.93 16.42 -4.55
C GLN A 333 -11.97 17.62 -4.41
N THR A 334 -10.69 17.42 -4.70
CA THR A 334 -9.68 18.49 -4.69
C THR A 334 -10.01 19.56 -5.73
N LEU A 335 -10.37 19.15 -6.95
CA LEU A 335 -10.75 20.07 -8.02
C LEU A 335 -12.02 20.85 -7.67
N GLU A 336 -13.00 20.22 -7.02
CA GLU A 336 -14.18 20.91 -6.53
C GLU A 336 -13.84 21.96 -5.47
N ALA A 337 -13.02 21.60 -4.48
CA ALA A 337 -12.54 22.54 -3.47
C ALA A 337 -11.81 23.74 -4.13
N MET A 338 -10.99 23.51 -5.16
CA MET A 338 -10.37 24.60 -5.94
C MET A 338 -11.41 25.49 -6.63
N GLY A 339 -12.44 24.89 -7.23
CA GLY A 339 -13.54 25.62 -7.86
C GLY A 339 -14.28 26.50 -6.88
N GLU A 340 -14.59 25.98 -5.69
CA GLU A 340 -15.25 26.75 -4.62
C GLU A 340 -14.40 27.93 -4.13
N VAL A 341 -13.08 27.72 -3.98
CA VAL A 341 -12.14 28.77 -3.59
C VAL A 341 -12.08 29.86 -4.67
N ALA A 342 -11.93 29.48 -5.94
CA ALA A 342 -11.91 30.42 -7.05
C ALA A 342 -13.22 31.22 -7.14
N TYR A 343 -14.36 30.54 -6.99
CA TYR A 343 -15.68 31.17 -6.95
C TYR A 343 -15.78 32.19 -5.81
N SER A 344 -15.34 31.83 -4.59
CA SER A 344 -15.38 32.73 -3.44
C SER A 344 -14.54 34.00 -3.62
N ARG A 345 -13.52 33.96 -4.48
CA ARG A 345 -12.65 35.09 -4.82
C ARG A 345 -13.13 35.88 -6.05
N GLY A 346 -14.28 35.53 -6.62
CA GLY A 346 -14.83 36.15 -7.83
C GLY A 346 -14.11 35.75 -9.11
N LYS A 347 -13.26 34.72 -9.07
CA LYS A 347 -12.53 34.22 -10.24
C LYS A 347 -13.35 33.16 -10.97
N THR A 348 -14.38 33.61 -11.68
CA THR A 348 -15.41 32.74 -12.27
C THR A 348 -14.89 31.79 -13.35
N ASP A 349 -13.91 32.19 -14.16
CA ASP A 349 -13.34 31.32 -15.21
C ASP A 349 -12.43 30.22 -14.64
N GLU A 350 -11.62 30.55 -13.62
CA GLU A 350 -10.84 29.55 -12.86
C GLU A 350 -11.77 28.55 -12.18
N ALA A 351 -12.87 29.03 -11.59
CA ALA A 351 -13.88 28.20 -10.94
C ALA A 351 -14.56 27.24 -11.94
N PHE A 352 -14.99 27.77 -13.08
CA PHE A 352 -15.62 26.98 -14.14
C PHE A 352 -14.70 25.83 -14.60
N THR A 353 -13.44 26.13 -14.89
CA THR A 353 -12.45 25.15 -15.34
C THR A 353 -12.22 24.06 -14.29
N ALA A 354 -12.13 24.42 -13.01
CA ALA A 354 -11.93 23.46 -11.93
C ALA A 354 -13.16 22.53 -11.79
N PHE A 355 -14.37 23.09 -11.81
CA PHE A 355 -15.59 22.29 -11.70
C PHE A 355 -15.84 21.40 -12.92
N GLU A 356 -15.52 21.85 -14.14
CA GLU A 356 -15.66 21.04 -15.36
C GLU A 356 -14.71 19.83 -15.34
N ASN A 357 -13.46 20.05 -14.93
CA ASN A 357 -12.48 18.97 -14.75
C ASN A 357 -12.93 17.98 -13.66
N ALA A 358 -13.48 18.46 -12.54
CA ALA A 358 -14.08 17.62 -11.52
C ALA A 358 -15.25 16.81 -12.10
N SER A 359 -16.15 17.45 -12.86
CA SER A 359 -17.33 16.81 -13.47
C SER A 359 -16.95 15.62 -14.35
N THR A 360 -15.96 15.80 -15.23
CA THR A 360 -15.45 14.74 -16.11
C THR A 360 -14.98 13.52 -15.32
N ARG A 361 -14.30 13.75 -14.19
CA ARG A 361 -13.80 12.67 -13.32
C ARG A 361 -14.91 12.00 -12.53
N LEU A 362 -15.86 12.78 -12.00
CA LEU A 362 -17.02 12.27 -11.26
C LEU A 362 -17.91 11.42 -12.16
N GLU A 363 -18.15 11.82 -13.41
CA GLU A 363 -18.91 11.03 -14.38
C GLU A 363 -18.24 9.68 -14.70
N ALA A 364 -16.91 9.66 -14.79
CA ALA A 364 -16.17 8.42 -14.97
C ALA A 364 -16.31 7.48 -13.75
N LEU A 365 -16.33 8.04 -12.53
CA LEU A 365 -16.53 7.28 -11.29
C LEU A 365 -17.96 6.77 -11.14
N LEU A 366 -18.97 7.55 -11.56
CA LEU A 366 -20.38 7.18 -11.50
C LEU A 366 -20.70 5.98 -12.41
N LYS A 367 -19.98 5.82 -13.53
CA LYS A 367 -20.08 4.62 -14.38
C LYS A 367 -19.62 3.34 -13.68
N ILE A 368 -18.74 3.46 -12.68
CA ILE A 368 -18.20 2.33 -11.91
C ILE A 368 -19.07 2.07 -10.68
N LYS A 369 -19.46 3.12 -9.96
CA LYS A 369 -20.27 3.04 -8.74
C LYS A 369 -21.42 4.06 -8.75
N SER A 370 -22.49 3.74 -9.47
CA SER A 370 -23.66 4.64 -9.61
C SER A 370 -24.42 4.90 -8.30
N ASN A 371 -24.35 3.98 -7.33
CA ASN A 371 -25.16 4.01 -6.11
C ASN A 371 -24.32 4.33 -4.86
N ASN A 372 -23.16 4.98 -5.01
CA ASN A 372 -22.35 5.40 -3.88
C ASN A 372 -22.80 6.79 -3.38
N LEU A 373 -23.24 6.88 -2.13
CA LEU A 373 -23.81 8.13 -1.57
C LEU A 373 -22.81 9.29 -1.59
N GLU A 374 -21.57 9.09 -1.13
CA GLU A 374 -20.55 10.16 -1.12
C GLU A 374 -20.24 10.69 -2.53
N LEU A 375 -20.16 9.79 -3.52
CA LEU A 375 -19.95 10.16 -4.92
C LEU A 375 -21.14 10.92 -5.50
N LEU A 376 -22.37 10.52 -5.19
CA LEU A 376 -23.57 11.24 -5.60
C LEU A 376 -23.64 12.63 -4.96
N THR A 377 -23.28 12.76 -3.68
CA THR A 377 -23.20 14.06 -3.00
C THR A 377 -22.24 15.00 -3.72
N LEU A 378 -21.02 14.52 -3.99
CA LEU A 378 -19.97 15.31 -4.64
C LEU A 378 -20.36 15.68 -6.08
N ALA A 379 -20.92 14.73 -6.84
CA ALA A 379 -21.43 14.98 -8.19
C ALA A 379 -22.61 15.97 -8.21
N GLY A 380 -23.49 15.90 -7.20
CA GLY A 380 -24.57 16.85 -6.97
C GLY A 380 -24.08 18.27 -6.72
N ALA A 381 -23.17 18.42 -5.76
CA ALA A 381 -22.55 19.70 -5.41
C ALA A 381 -21.79 20.30 -6.61
N ASN A 382 -21.04 19.50 -7.36
CA ASN A 382 -20.38 19.93 -8.59
C ASN A 382 -21.37 20.44 -9.65
N ALA A 383 -22.48 19.72 -9.88
CA ALA A 383 -23.52 20.14 -10.82
C ALA A 383 -24.21 21.43 -10.37
N PHE A 384 -24.45 21.59 -9.06
CA PHE A 384 -24.94 22.84 -8.47
C PHE A 384 -23.99 24.00 -8.77
N TRP A 385 -22.69 23.86 -8.51
CA TRP A 385 -21.73 24.94 -8.70
C TRP A 385 -21.55 25.38 -10.16
N LEU A 386 -21.52 24.42 -11.10
CA LEU A 386 -21.56 24.74 -12.53
C LEU A 386 -22.84 25.51 -12.88
N GLY A 387 -23.98 25.05 -12.36
CA GLY A 387 -25.26 25.73 -12.55
C GLY A 387 -25.28 27.15 -11.97
N GLN A 388 -24.67 27.33 -10.78
CA GLN A 388 -24.56 28.61 -10.09
C GLN A 388 -23.72 29.62 -10.88
N LEU A 389 -22.62 29.19 -11.50
CA LEU A 389 -21.80 30.05 -12.36
C LEU A 389 -22.59 30.60 -13.56
N HIS A 390 -23.43 29.78 -14.18
CA HIS A 390 -24.34 30.25 -15.23
C HIS A 390 -25.46 31.13 -14.66
N TYR A 391 -25.99 30.78 -13.48
CA TYR A 391 -27.06 31.53 -12.82
C TYR A 391 -26.62 32.96 -12.50
N ASP A 392 -25.39 33.15 -12.02
CA ASP A 392 -24.83 34.46 -11.70
C ASP A 392 -24.62 35.32 -12.95
N LYS A 393 -24.30 34.69 -14.09
CA LYS A 393 -24.25 35.34 -15.41
C LYS A 393 -25.65 35.57 -16.02
N SER A 394 -26.72 35.24 -15.28
CA SER A 394 -28.11 35.28 -15.74
C SER A 394 -28.39 34.40 -16.97
N ASP A 395 -27.54 33.41 -17.22
CA ASP A 395 -27.72 32.41 -18.28
C ASP A 395 -28.59 31.25 -17.79
N TYR A 396 -29.88 31.56 -17.61
CA TYR A 396 -30.84 30.61 -17.03
C TYR A 396 -31.10 29.40 -17.94
N ALA A 397 -30.83 29.50 -19.24
CA ALA A 397 -30.95 28.40 -20.18
C ALA A 397 -29.86 27.35 -19.93
N ALA A 398 -28.62 27.77 -19.66
CA ALA A 398 -27.55 26.85 -19.28
C ALA A 398 -27.64 26.38 -17.82
N THR A 399 -28.21 27.18 -16.90
CA THR A 399 -28.40 26.78 -15.50
C THR A 399 -29.36 25.59 -15.35
N GLU A 400 -30.48 25.59 -16.07
CA GLU A 400 -31.55 24.61 -15.88
C GLU A 400 -31.12 23.14 -15.99
N PRO A 401 -30.39 22.69 -17.04
CA PRO A 401 -29.94 21.30 -17.13
C PRO A 401 -29.01 20.92 -15.97
N LEU A 402 -28.18 21.84 -15.48
CA LEU A 402 -27.23 21.58 -14.39
C LEU A 402 -27.96 21.45 -13.04
N PHE A 403 -28.92 22.32 -12.75
CA PHE A 403 -29.75 22.19 -11.55
C PHE A 403 -30.68 20.96 -11.60
N LYS A 404 -31.16 20.56 -12.77
CA LYS A 404 -31.88 19.29 -12.94
C LYS A 404 -30.96 18.09 -12.70
N LYS A 405 -29.72 18.13 -13.18
CA LYS A 405 -28.72 17.09 -12.93
C LYS A 405 -28.42 16.95 -11.43
N TYR A 406 -28.24 18.07 -10.73
CA TYR A 406 -28.14 18.08 -9.26
C TYR A 406 -29.38 17.43 -8.61
N HIS A 407 -30.58 17.83 -9.02
CA HIS A 407 -31.83 17.25 -8.51
C HIS A 407 -31.90 15.73 -8.71
N THR A 408 -31.54 15.22 -9.89
CA THR A 408 -31.54 13.77 -10.17
C THR A 408 -30.55 13.00 -9.28
N TYR A 409 -29.37 13.55 -9.00
CA TYR A 409 -28.43 12.93 -8.07
C TYR A 409 -29.00 12.91 -6.65
N SER A 410 -29.57 14.01 -6.19
CA SER A 410 -30.19 14.08 -4.87
C SER A 410 -31.42 13.18 -4.72
N GLU A 411 -32.25 13.05 -5.76
CA GLU A 411 -33.37 12.08 -5.78
C GLU A 411 -32.86 10.64 -5.68
N THR A 412 -31.77 10.33 -6.39
CA THR A 412 -31.13 9.01 -6.30
C THR A 412 -30.62 8.75 -4.88
N MET A 413 -29.96 9.73 -4.25
CA MET A 413 -29.52 9.62 -2.86
C MET A 413 -30.68 9.39 -1.89
N TYR A 414 -31.75 10.17 -2.00
CA TYR A 414 -32.95 10.01 -1.17
C TYR A 414 -33.59 8.63 -1.38
N SER A 415 -33.63 8.11 -2.62
CA SER A 415 -34.15 6.77 -2.88
C SER A 415 -33.31 5.64 -2.26
N LEU A 416 -31.99 5.83 -2.18
CA LEU A 416 -31.06 4.86 -1.57
C LEU A 416 -31.08 4.93 -0.04
N ALA A 417 -31.30 6.12 0.52
CA ALA A 417 -31.26 6.36 1.96
C ALA A 417 -32.33 7.41 2.38
N PRO A 418 -33.63 7.04 2.40
CA PRO A 418 -34.72 8.00 2.63
C PRO A 418 -34.73 8.59 4.06
N ASN A 419 -34.20 7.86 5.03
CA ASN A 419 -34.10 8.31 6.43
C ASN A 419 -32.71 8.89 6.77
N ASP A 420 -31.84 9.10 5.78
CA ASP A 420 -30.54 9.74 5.99
C ASP A 420 -30.68 11.26 5.93
N PHE A 421 -30.17 11.93 6.96
CA PHE A 421 -30.25 13.38 7.09
C PHE A 421 -29.63 14.12 5.89
N ASN A 422 -28.46 13.66 5.41
CA ASN A 422 -27.79 14.35 4.31
C ASN A 422 -28.57 14.16 3.00
N SER A 423 -29.09 12.97 2.75
CA SER A 423 -29.89 12.66 1.56
C SER A 423 -31.18 13.48 1.49
N ILE A 424 -31.89 13.66 2.61
CA ILE A 424 -33.07 14.55 2.71
C ILE A 424 -32.66 16.00 2.42
N MET A 425 -31.55 16.46 3.01
CA MET A 425 -31.08 17.83 2.87
C MET A 425 -30.63 18.17 1.45
N GLU A 426 -29.86 17.30 0.79
CA GLU A 426 -29.43 17.49 -0.59
C GLU A 426 -30.61 17.54 -1.56
N LEU A 427 -31.65 16.73 -1.34
CA LEU A 427 -32.88 16.81 -2.12
C LEU A 427 -33.59 18.15 -1.87
N SER A 428 -33.72 18.56 -0.61
CA SER A 428 -34.32 19.85 -0.25
C SER A 428 -33.59 21.04 -0.90
N TYR A 429 -32.26 21.05 -0.90
CA TYR A 429 -31.45 22.10 -1.53
C TYR A 429 -31.59 22.11 -3.05
N SER A 430 -31.67 20.94 -3.70
CA SER A 430 -31.92 20.86 -5.13
C SER A 430 -33.28 21.46 -5.53
N HIS A 431 -34.34 21.22 -4.73
CA HIS A 431 -35.63 21.88 -4.92
C HIS A 431 -35.52 23.40 -4.73
N ASN A 432 -34.81 23.88 -3.71
CA ASN A 432 -34.59 25.32 -3.52
C ASN A 432 -33.87 25.95 -4.73
N SER A 433 -32.87 25.26 -5.28
CA SER A 433 -32.09 25.72 -6.42
C SER A 433 -32.98 25.85 -7.67
N LEU A 434 -33.77 24.82 -7.99
CA LEU A 434 -34.76 24.88 -9.08
C LEU A 434 -35.84 25.93 -8.83
N GLY A 435 -36.30 26.09 -7.58
CA GLY A 435 -37.27 27.12 -7.20
C GLY A 435 -36.74 28.53 -7.46
N SER A 436 -35.47 28.78 -7.12
CA SER A 436 -34.79 30.06 -7.35
C SER A 436 -34.62 30.36 -8.86
N LEU A 437 -34.37 29.33 -9.67
CA LEU A 437 -34.29 29.43 -11.13
C LEU A 437 -35.65 29.76 -11.73
N TYR A 438 -36.69 29.01 -11.38
CA TYR A 438 -38.04 29.26 -11.88
C TYR A 438 -38.58 30.62 -11.45
N LEU A 439 -38.17 31.14 -10.29
CA LEU A 439 -38.49 32.50 -9.87
C LEU A 439 -37.89 33.54 -10.82
N LYS A 440 -36.64 33.35 -11.28
CA LYS A 440 -35.99 34.21 -12.27
C LYS A 440 -36.58 34.09 -13.68
N GLN A 441 -37.03 32.90 -14.05
CA GLN A 441 -37.72 32.63 -15.32
C GLN A 441 -39.21 33.06 -15.31
N PHE A 442 -39.69 33.76 -14.27
CA PHE A 442 -41.09 34.15 -14.08
C PHE A 442 -42.09 33.00 -13.99
N ASN A 443 -41.62 31.77 -13.78
CA ASN A 443 -42.46 30.60 -13.59
C ASN A 443 -42.77 30.41 -12.10
N TYR A 444 -43.57 31.34 -11.56
CA TYR A 444 -43.86 31.41 -10.13
C TYR A 444 -44.67 30.20 -9.63
N THR A 445 -45.46 29.56 -10.49
CA THR A 445 -46.20 28.35 -10.13
C THR A 445 -45.23 27.19 -9.87
N SER A 446 -44.29 26.96 -10.78
CA SER A 446 -43.27 25.92 -10.57
C SER A 446 -42.31 26.30 -9.43
N ALA A 447 -41.94 27.57 -9.28
CA ALA A 447 -41.14 28.04 -8.15
C ALA A 447 -41.81 27.73 -6.81
N LYS A 448 -43.11 28.06 -6.68
CA LYS A 448 -43.92 27.77 -5.49
C LYS A 448 -43.93 26.28 -5.18
N GLN A 449 -44.15 25.43 -6.19
CA GLN A 449 -44.12 23.99 -6.02
C GLN A 449 -42.79 23.52 -5.45
N ARG A 450 -41.67 23.91 -6.08
CA ARG A 450 -40.32 23.52 -5.66
C ARG A 450 -39.99 23.99 -4.24
N PHE A 451 -40.30 25.25 -3.89
CA PHE A 451 -40.09 25.73 -2.52
C PHE A 451 -40.98 25.01 -1.49
N THR A 452 -42.20 24.61 -1.87
CA THR A 452 -43.09 23.84 -0.99
C THR A 452 -42.53 22.44 -0.73
N GLU A 453 -42.06 21.75 -1.78
CA GLU A 453 -41.38 20.44 -1.67
C GLU A 453 -40.12 20.55 -0.80
N SER A 454 -39.31 21.59 -1.02
CA SER A 454 -38.12 21.87 -0.21
C SER A 454 -38.45 22.05 1.27
N LEU A 455 -39.51 22.81 1.59
CA LEU A 455 -39.95 23.05 2.96
C LEU A 455 -40.46 21.76 3.64
N ALA A 456 -41.18 20.91 2.90
CA ALA A 456 -41.63 19.61 3.41
C ALA A 456 -40.45 18.73 3.83
N LEU A 457 -39.43 18.60 2.97
CA LEU A 457 -38.21 17.85 3.25
C LEU A 457 -37.41 18.44 4.43
N LYS A 458 -37.37 19.77 4.58
CA LYS A 458 -36.72 20.39 5.76
C LYS A 458 -37.44 20.07 7.06
N ASN A 459 -38.78 19.99 7.03
CA ASN A 459 -39.55 19.58 8.20
C ASN A 459 -39.30 18.10 8.54
N GLU A 460 -39.23 17.22 7.55
CA GLU A 460 -38.82 15.81 7.73
C GLU A 460 -37.40 15.71 8.34
N ALA A 461 -36.43 16.46 7.81
CA ALA A 461 -35.08 16.49 8.37
C ALA A 461 -35.03 17.04 9.82
N LEU A 462 -35.96 17.91 10.20
CA LEU A 462 -36.09 18.40 11.58
C LEU A 462 -36.64 17.35 12.53
N GLU A 463 -37.40 16.36 12.06
CA GLU A 463 -37.79 15.22 12.89
C GLU A 463 -36.56 14.39 13.31
N LEU A 464 -35.57 14.27 12.42
CA LEU A 464 -34.30 13.60 12.69
C LEU A 464 -33.36 14.44 13.57
N LYS A 465 -33.27 15.76 13.31
CA LYS A 465 -32.39 16.69 14.05
C LYS A 465 -33.12 17.99 14.46
N PRO A 466 -33.99 17.96 15.49
CA PRO A 466 -34.87 19.10 15.83
C PRO A 466 -34.16 20.39 16.21
N ASN A 467 -32.94 20.28 16.74
CA ASN A 467 -32.16 21.41 17.26
C ASN A 467 -31.02 21.86 16.33
N ASN A 468 -30.99 21.38 15.08
CA ASN A 468 -29.94 21.75 14.14
C ASN A 468 -30.06 23.23 13.74
N LYS A 469 -29.09 24.05 14.15
CA LYS A 469 -29.08 25.50 13.90
C LYS A 469 -29.19 25.84 12.41
N ASN A 470 -28.38 25.21 11.57
CA ASN A 470 -28.33 25.53 10.15
C ASN A 470 -29.65 25.17 9.47
N LEU A 471 -30.21 23.99 9.77
CA LEU A 471 -31.50 23.57 9.23
C LEU A 471 -32.65 24.51 9.63
N LEU A 472 -32.72 24.95 10.89
CA LEU A 472 -33.73 25.91 11.34
C LEU A 472 -33.61 27.25 10.59
N ARG A 473 -32.39 27.74 10.38
CA ARG A 473 -32.13 28.94 9.57
C ARG A 473 -32.57 28.74 8.12
N ASP A 474 -32.20 27.61 7.52
CA ASP A 474 -32.46 27.32 6.11
C ASP A 474 -33.97 27.05 5.86
N LYS A 475 -34.69 26.56 6.87
CA LYS A 475 -36.17 26.52 6.89
C LYS A 475 -36.75 27.93 6.83
N ALA A 476 -36.31 28.83 7.71
CA ALA A 476 -36.78 30.21 7.71
C ALA A 476 -36.48 30.92 6.37
N ASP A 477 -35.30 30.67 5.80
CA ASP A 477 -34.93 31.18 4.47
C ASP A 477 -35.88 30.64 3.39
N THR A 478 -36.18 29.34 3.38
CA THR A 478 -37.12 28.73 2.43
C THR A 478 -38.54 29.30 2.55
N ILE A 479 -39.00 29.58 3.77
CA ILE A 479 -40.28 30.26 4.01
C ILE A 479 -40.27 31.66 3.38
N SER A 480 -39.14 32.38 3.47
CA SER A 480 -39.00 33.73 2.87
C SER A 480 -39.00 33.71 1.33
N TRP A 481 -38.40 32.69 0.71
CA TRP A 481 -38.47 32.46 -0.73
C TRP A 481 -39.90 32.17 -1.20
N LEU A 482 -40.61 31.32 -0.44
CA LEU A 482 -42.01 31.00 -0.70
C LEU A 482 -42.91 32.24 -0.51
N ALA A 483 -42.66 33.06 0.52
CA ALA A 483 -43.35 34.33 0.73
C ALA A 483 -43.15 35.30 -0.45
N SER A 484 -41.90 35.45 -0.92
CA SER A 484 -41.57 36.26 -2.10
C SER A 484 -42.24 35.73 -3.37
N THR A 485 -42.43 34.41 -3.48
CA THR A 485 -43.13 33.79 -4.61
C THR A 485 -44.64 34.04 -4.55
N GLU A 486 -45.25 33.94 -3.36
CA GLU A 486 -46.67 34.25 -3.15
C GLU A 486 -46.96 35.74 -3.46
N GLU A 487 -46.03 36.64 -3.12
CA GLU A 487 -46.09 38.06 -3.49
C GLU A 487 -46.15 38.25 -5.02
N ARG A 488 -45.26 37.59 -5.76
CA ARG A 488 -45.21 37.67 -7.23
C ARG A 488 -46.43 37.05 -7.91
N LEU A 489 -47.10 36.12 -7.23
CA LEU A 489 -48.41 35.57 -7.61
C LEU A 489 -49.60 36.48 -7.27
N GLY A 490 -49.37 37.58 -6.54
CA GLY A 490 -50.37 38.55 -6.13
C GLY A 490 -51.06 38.23 -4.79
N HIS A 491 -50.57 37.26 -4.04
CA HIS A 491 -51.12 36.86 -2.73
C HIS A 491 -50.48 37.67 -1.59
N PHE A 492 -50.75 38.96 -1.57
CA PHE A 492 -50.14 39.94 -0.66
C PHE A 492 -50.19 39.56 0.83
N ASN A 493 -51.39 39.34 1.38
CA ASN A 493 -51.55 39.04 2.81
C ASN A 493 -50.82 37.73 3.20
N ARG A 494 -50.90 36.72 2.32
CA ARG A 494 -50.21 35.44 2.52
C ARG A 494 -48.70 35.62 2.54
N ALA A 495 -48.14 36.45 1.67
CA ALA A 495 -46.72 36.77 1.69
C ALA A 495 -46.30 37.42 3.01
N LEU A 496 -47.06 38.41 3.51
CA LEU A 496 -46.81 39.04 4.81
C LEU A 496 -46.85 38.05 5.97
N ASP A 497 -47.87 37.17 6.02
CA ASP A 497 -47.99 36.14 7.06
C ASP A 497 -46.78 35.18 7.05
N MET A 498 -46.30 34.82 5.86
CA MET A 498 -45.14 33.94 5.71
C MET A 498 -43.83 34.63 6.10
N PHE A 499 -43.63 35.90 5.75
CA PHE A 499 -42.49 36.67 6.25
C PHE A 499 -42.51 36.82 7.78
N ASN A 500 -43.69 37.02 8.37
CA ASN A 500 -43.85 37.05 9.82
C ASN A 500 -43.48 35.69 10.46
N ASN A 501 -43.90 34.58 9.86
CA ASN A 501 -43.53 33.24 10.31
C ASN A 501 -41.99 33.04 10.25
N ALA A 502 -41.36 33.34 9.11
CA ALA A 502 -39.90 33.26 8.97
C ALA A 502 -39.15 34.14 9.99
N THR A 503 -39.67 35.34 10.26
CA THR A 503 -39.12 36.25 11.27
C THR A 503 -39.22 35.66 12.68
N ASN A 504 -40.36 35.05 13.03
CA ASN A 504 -40.57 34.44 14.34
C ASN A 504 -39.62 33.26 14.57
N GLU A 505 -39.41 32.41 13.56
CA GLU A 505 -38.43 31.32 13.61
C GLU A 505 -37.02 31.86 13.91
N LEU A 506 -36.58 32.90 13.18
CA LEU A 506 -35.27 33.52 13.40
C LEU A 506 -35.15 34.21 14.77
N ARG A 507 -36.21 34.84 15.28
CA ARG A 507 -36.22 35.44 16.63
C ARG A 507 -36.07 34.39 17.72
N ILE A 508 -36.75 33.25 17.60
CA ILE A 508 -36.60 32.14 18.53
C ILE A 508 -35.15 31.63 18.52
N MET A 509 -34.53 31.53 17.35
CA MET A 509 -33.12 31.13 17.24
C MET A 509 -32.17 32.15 17.86
N LEU A 510 -32.43 33.45 17.72
CA LEU A 510 -31.60 34.52 18.30
C LEU A 510 -31.59 34.49 19.84
N ASN A 511 -32.64 33.97 20.49
CA ASN A 511 -32.60 33.75 21.95
C ASN A 511 -31.51 32.75 22.37
N LYS A 512 -31.17 31.80 21.49
CA LYS A 512 -30.14 30.78 21.71
C LYS A 512 -28.78 31.18 21.15
N TYR A 513 -28.76 31.96 20.05
CA TYR A 513 -27.55 32.36 19.34
C TYR A 513 -27.52 33.88 19.12
N PRO A 514 -27.40 34.70 20.19
CA PRO A 514 -27.56 36.15 20.11
C PRO A 514 -26.45 36.87 19.35
N ASN A 515 -25.31 36.21 19.08
CA ASN A 515 -24.16 36.80 18.39
C ASN A 515 -24.01 36.29 16.94
N ASP A 516 -25.04 35.67 16.37
CA ASP A 516 -24.97 35.12 15.01
C ASP A 516 -25.40 36.16 13.96
N ALA A 517 -24.42 36.79 13.30
CA ALA A 517 -24.64 37.75 12.21
C ALA A 517 -25.55 37.19 11.09
N SER A 518 -25.51 35.89 10.82
CA SER A 518 -26.30 35.29 9.74
C SER A 518 -27.80 35.29 10.05
N LEU A 519 -28.16 35.15 11.32
CA LEU A 519 -29.56 35.23 11.77
C LEU A 519 -30.08 36.66 11.69
N TYR A 520 -29.28 37.65 12.11
CA TYR A 520 -29.62 39.06 11.96
C TYR A 520 -29.77 39.48 10.49
N LYS A 521 -28.91 38.99 9.60
CA LYS A 521 -29.07 39.20 8.14
C LYS A 521 -30.40 38.67 7.62
N GLY A 522 -30.76 37.43 8.00
CA GLY A 522 -32.04 36.83 7.61
C GLY A 522 -33.23 37.62 8.16
N LEU A 523 -33.15 38.03 9.43
CA LEU A 523 -34.17 38.84 10.10
C LEU A 523 -34.38 40.18 9.38
N ALA A 524 -33.27 40.87 9.08
CA ALA A 524 -33.29 42.14 8.37
C ALA A 524 -33.87 42.00 6.96
N SER A 525 -33.54 40.91 6.27
CA SER A 525 -34.09 40.60 4.94
C SER A 525 -35.59 40.37 4.99
N ASN A 526 -36.12 39.65 5.98
CA ASN A 526 -37.56 39.45 6.14
C ASN A 526 -38.29 40.75 6.51
N TYR A 527 -37.73 41.54 7.42
CA TYR A 527 -38.32 42.83 7.80
C TYR A 527 -38.34 43.83 6.65
N ILE A 528 -37.28 43.92 5.85
CA ILE A 528 -37.28 44.86 4.72
C ILE A 528 -38.30 44.45 3.66
N GLN A 529 -38.49 43.15 3.40
CA GLN A 529 -39.53 42.69 2.49
C GLN A 529 -40.93 43.02 3.01
N GLN A 530 -41.19 42.88 4.31
CA GLN A 530 -42.45 43.35 4.92
C GLN A 530 -42.60 44.87 4.77
N SER A 531 -41.54 45.64 5.02
CA SER A 531 -41.54 47.09 4.87
C SER A 531 -41.90 47.51 3.45
N TYR A 532 -41.27 46.90 2.43
CA TYR A 532 -41.60 47.18 1.03
C TYR A 532 -43.06 46.86 0.71
N LEU A 533 -43.60 45.75 1.18
CA LEU A 533 -45.00 45.40 0.94
C LEU A 533 -45.97 46.37 1.61
N LEU A 534 -45.71 46.71 2.87
CA LEU A 534 -46.52 47.67 3.62
C LEU A 534 -46.35 49.10 3.08
N SER A 535 -45.22 49.40 2.42
CA SER A 535 -44.93 50.74 1.88
C SER A 535 -45.88 51.20 0.79
N TYR A 536 -46.70 50.32 0.21
CA TYR A 536 -47.73 50.71 -0.77
C TYR A 536 -49.05 51.14 -0.12
N LEU A 537 -49.29 50.78 1.15
CA LEU A 537 -50.50 51.19 1.88
C LEU A 537 -50.49 52.69 2.17
N SER A 538 -51.67 53.30 2.33
CA SER A 538 -51.74 54.74 2.65
C SER A 538 -51.06 55.10 3.98
N ASP A 539 -51.24 54.29 5.03
CA ASP A 539 -50.51 54.50 6.28
C ASP A 539 -49.13 53.82 6.23
N LYS A 540 -48.08 54.64 6.22
CA LYS A 540 -46.69 54.19 6.19
C LYS A 540 -46.13 53.83 7.57
N SER A 541 -46.91 53.96 8.66
CA SER A 541 -46.45 53.71 10.04
C SER A 541 -45.85 52.32 10.23
N LEU A 542 -46.58 51.27 9.83
CA LEU A 542 -46.11 49.89 9.91
C LEU A 542 -44.93 49.62 8.98
N ALA A 543 -44.93 50.22 7.78
CA ALA A 543 -43.82 50.11 6.85
C ALA A 543 -42.52 50.69 7.45
N TYR A 544 -42.62 51.85 8.09
CA TYR A 544 -41.52 52.50 8.79
C TYR A 544 -41.02 51.63 9.95
N GLU A 545 -41.91 51.10 10.80
CA GLU A 545 -41.53 50.20 11.90
C GLU A 545 -40.73 49.00 11.39
N LYS A 546 -41.17 48.39 10.28
CA LYS A 546 -40.44 47.27 9.67
C LYS A 546 -39.11 47.70 9.05
N ALA A 547 -39.02 48.89 8.46
CA ALA A 547 -37.75 49.43 7.96
C ALA A 547 -36.76 49.68 9.11
N GLU A 548 -37.23 50.21 10.24
CA GLU A 548 -36.41 50.46 11.44
C GLU A 548 -35.91 49.14 12.05
N GLN A 549 -36.78 48.12 12.15
CA GLN A 549 -36.41 46.78 12.59
C GLN A 549 -35.38 46.15 11.66
N ALA A 550 -35.54 46.31 10.33
CA ALA A 550 -34.57 45.83 9.34
C ALA A 550 -33.21 46.54 9.48
N THR A 551 -33.22 47.86 9.57
CA THR A 551 -32.02 48.71 9.70
C THR A 551 -31.26 48.39 10.99
N THR A 552 -31.97 48.20 12.10
CA THR A 552 -31.38 47.80 13.39
C THR A 552 -30.73 46.43 13.30
N ALA A 553 -31.45 45.43 12.76
CA ALA A 553 -30.94 44.07 12.63
C ALA A 553 -29.70 44.00 11.73
N ILE A 554 -29.71 44.65 10.56
CA ILE A 554 -28.55 44.64 9.68
C ILE A 554 -27.37 45.43 10.27
N ASN A 555 -27.62 46.51 11.03
CA ASN A 555 -26.55 47.24 11.70
C ASN A 555 -25.83 46.37 12.73
N ILE A 556 -26.54 45.51 13.47
CA ILE A 556 -25.92 44.56 14.39
C ILE A 556 -24.96 43.62 13.63
N ALA A 557 -25.40 43.04 12.51
CA ALA A 557 -24.54 42.19 11.68
C ALA A 557 -23.35 42.95 11.08
N ARG A 558 -23.56 44.20 10.63
CA ARG A 558 -22.55 45.10 10.08
C ARG A 558 -21.46 45.44 11.09
N LEU A 559 -21.83 45.68 12.36
CA LEU A 559 -20.87 45.96 13.43
C LEU A 559 -20.04 44.73 13.82
N GLN A 560 -20.57 43.52 13.62
CA GLN A 560 -19.83 42.27 13.84
C GLN A 560 -18.81 41.97 12.74
N ASP A 561 -19.08 42.38 11.50
CA ASP A 561 -18.16 42.23 10.35
C ASP A 561 -18.11 43.53 9.51
N PRO A 562 -17.34 44.54 9.95
CA PRO A 562 -17.30 45.85 9.28
C PRO A 562 -16.75 45.81 7.86
N ALA A 563 -15.91 44.81 7.53
CA ALA A 563 -15.34 44.61 6.20
C ALA A 563 -16.36 44.05 5.19
N ASN A 564 -17.51 43.58 5.67
CA ASN A 564 -18.55 43.02 4.83
C ASN A 564 -19.29 44.09 4.02
N LYS A 565 -18.87 44.28 2.76
CA LYS A 565 -19.52 45.25 1.86
C LYS A 565 -21.03 45.01 1.66
N GLN A 566 -21.49 43.75 1.77
CA GLN A 566 -22.92 43.45 1.64
C GLN A 566 -23.73 44.00 2.81
N PHE A 567 -23.21 43.89 4.04
CA PHE A 567 -23.87 44.46 5.22
C PHE A 567 -23.89 45.99 5.18
N GLN A 568 -22.80 46.62 4.71
CA GLN A 568 -22.75 48.07 4.51
C GLN A 568 -23.81 48.54 3.50
N ARG A 569 -23.85 47.93 2.30
CA ARG A 569 -24.86 48.26 1.27
C ARG A 569 -26.29 48.08 1.77
N SER A 570 -26.58 46.94 2.42
CA SER A 570 -27.91 46.67 2.96
C SER A 570 -28.31 47.68 4.05
N TYR A 571 -27.38 48.08 4.93
CA TYR A 571 -27.63 49.10 5.95
C TYR A 571 -28.04 50.44 5.33
N PHE A 572 -27.24 50.99 4.42
CA PHE A 572 -27.54 52.29 3.82
C PHE A 572 -28.79 52.25 2.95
N ARG A 573 -29.07 51.11 2.28
CA ARG A 573 -30.32 50.92 1.53
C ARG A 573 -31.54 50.95 2.45
N PHE A 574 -31.47 50.31 3.61
CA PHE A 574 -32.60 50.25 4.55
C PHE A 574 -32.79 51.60 5.25
N LEU A 575 -31.70 52.28 5.58
CA LEU A 575 -31.71 53.63 6.12
C LEU A 575 -32.33 54.64 5.13
N ALA A 576 -31.98 54.54 3.83
CA ALA A 576 -32.58 55.37 2.79
C ALA A 576 -34.09 55.11 2.63
N LEU A 577 -34.53 53.85 2.75
CA LEU A 577 -35.97 53.53 2.76
C LEU A 577 -36.66 54.10 4.01
N GLN A 578 -36.03 54.02 5.18
CA GLN A 578 -36.55 54.58 6.42
C GLN A 578 -36.79 56.09 6.30
N LEU A 579 -35.90 56.82 5.62
CA LEU A 579 -36.08 58.24 5.32
C LEU A 579 -37.32 58.51 4.48
N VAL A 580 -37.55 57.72 3.43
CA VAL A 580 -38.74 57.81 2.55
C VAL A 580 -40.03 57.58 3.34
N LEU A 581 -40.01 56.64 4.30
CA LEU A 581 -41.21 56.25 5.05
C LEU A 581 -41.47 57.11 6.30
N SER A 582 -40.48 57.88 6.75
CA SER A 582 -40.60 58.72 7.95
C SER A 582 -41.63 59.83 7.75
N LYS A 583 -42.46 60.11 8.76
CA LYS A 583 -43.33 61.30 8.78
C LYS A 583 -42.53 62.57 9.11
N ASN A 584 -41.52 62.44 9.97
CA ASN A 584 -40.68 63.55 10.41
C ASN A 584 -39.56 63.84 9.40
N ILE A 585 -39.18 65.12 9.29
CA ILE A 585 -37.92 65.48 8.66
C ILE A 585 -36.83 64.94 9.60
N GLN A 586 -36.30 63.74 9.29
CA GLN A 586 -35.17 63.19 10.03
C GLN A 586 -33.95 64.10 9.87
N THR A 587 -33.04 63.96 10.83
CA THR A 587 -31.86 64.80 11.03
C THR A 587 -30.97 64.85 9.80
N GLU A 588 -30.34 66.01 9.57
CA GLU A 588 -29.39 66.25 8.48
C GLU A 588 -28.24 65.21 8.45
N ASN A 589 -27.99 64.54 9.58
CA ASN A 589 -26.94 63.54 9.76
C ASN A 589 -27.16 62.26 8.94
N GLU A 590 -28.32 61.59 9.02
CA GLU A 590 -28.55 60.32 8.31
C GLU A 590 -28.47 60.48 6.78
N VAL A 591 -28.99 61.62 6.29
CA VAL A 591 -28.89 61.98 4.86
C VAL A 591 -27.43 62.15 4.44
N ASN A 592 -26.62 62.83 5.25
CA ASN A 592 -25.20 63.03 4.98
C ASN A 592 -24.41 61.72 5.02
N GLU A 593 -24.73 60.80 5.93
CA GLU A 593 -24.11 59.47 5.98
C GLU A 593 -24.35 58.68 4.69
N ILE A 594 -25.60 58.68 4.19
CA ILE A 594 -25.93 58.00 2.92
C ILE A 594 -25.22 58.65 1.74
N LEU A 595 -25.18 59.99 1.67
CA LEU A 595 -24.49 60.70 0.59
C LEU A 595 -22.98 60.42 0.59
N ASN A 596 -22.35 60.39 1.76
CA ASN A 596 -20.93 60.04 1.90
C ASN A 596 -20.65 58.61 1.46
N PHE A 597 -21.56 57.67 1.77
CA PHE A 597 -21.48 56.29 1.30
C PHE A 597 -21.59 56.21 -0.23
N LEU A 598 -22.62 56.85 -0.82
CA LEU A 598 -22.83 56.84 -2.27
C LEU A 598 -21.64 57.46 -3.03
N ALA A 599 -20.99 58.49 -2.47
CA ALA A 599 -19.83 59.14 -3.09
C ALA A 599 -18.60 58.22 -3.20
N GLN A 600 -18.52 57.14 -2.42
CA GLN A 600 -17.41 56.18 -2.42
C GLN A 600 -17.67 54.95 -3.31
N GLU A 601 -18.88 54.82 -3.83
CA GLU A 601 -19.35 53.62 -4.51
C GLU A 601 -19.56 53.86 -6.01
N LYS A 602 -19.60 52.77 -6.78
CA LYS A 602 -19.92 52.78 -8.21
C LYS A 602 -21.33 52.24 -8.44
N PHE A 603 -22.01 52.70 -9.48
CA PHE A 603 -23.38 52.22 -9.82
C PHE A 603 -23.39 50.89 -10.58
N ASN A 604 -22.41 50.01 -10.31
CA ASN A 604 -22.35 48.65 -10.86
C ASN A 604 -23.12 47.61 -10.02
N ASN A 605 -23.88 48.07 -9.01
CA ASN A 605 -24.66 47.22 -8.13
C ASN A 605 -26.07 47.77 -7.91
N THR A 606 -27.05 46.89 -8.03
CA THR A 606 -28.47 47.23 -7.90
C THR A 606 -28.86 47.79 -6.53
N GLU A 607 -28.19 47.38 -5.44
CA GLU A 607 -28.49 47.91 -4.09
C GLU A 607 -28.06 49.38 -3.95
N ILE A 608 -26.94 49.75 -4.58
CA ILE A 608 -26.41 51.12 -4.57
C ILE A 608 -27.34 52.02 -5.40
N ILE A 609 -27.74 51.56 -6.59
CA ILE A 609 -28.72 52.25 -7.44
C ILE A 609 -30.03 52.48 -6.67
N ASN A 610 -30.56 51.44 -6.01
CA ASN A 610 -31.79 51.55 -5.22
C ASN A 610 -31.66 52.52 -4.04
N THR A 611 -30.49 52.58 -3.40
CA THR A 611 -30.22 53.54 -2.31
C THR A 611 -30.33 54.98 -2.80
N GLN A 612 -29.73 55.29 -3.97
CA GLN A 612 -29.84 56.60 -4.60
C GLN A 612 -31.28 56.92 -5.01
N ILE A 613 -32.02 55.95 -5.56
CA ILE A 613 -33.43 56.11 -5.92
C ILE A 613 -34.29 56.44 -4.70
N SER A 614 -34.09 55.75 -3.56
CA SER A 614 -34.78 56.08 -2.32
C SER A 614 -34.46 57.50 -1.86
N LEU A 615 -33.22 57.97 -2.03
CA LEU A 615 -32.85 59.34 -1.68
C LEU A 615 -33.49 60.39 -2.60
N ILE A 616 -33.58 60.10 -3.91
CA ILE A 616 -34.30 60.92 -4.89
C ILE A 616 -35.78 61.02 -4.52
N GLN A 617 -36.40 59.88 -4.17
CA GLN A 617 -37.80 59.83 -3.71
C GLN A 617 -38.01 60.64 -2.44
N TYR A 618 -37.11 60.51 -1.45
CA TYR A 618 -37.16 61.27 -0.21
C TYR A 618 -37.11 62.78 -0.47
N PHE A 619 -36.14 63.27 -1.25
CA PHE A 619 -36.03 64.70 -1.55
C PHE A 619 -37.23 65.22 -2.35
N SER A 620 -37.72 64.45 -3.31
CA SER A 620 -38.91 64.79 -4.09
C SER A 620 -40.16 64.93 -3.22
N GLN A 621 -40.40 64.00 -2.29
CA GLN A 621 -41.54 64.03 -1.36
C GLN A 621 -41.49 65.20 -0.37
N ARG A 622 -40.29 65.72 -0.07
CA ARG A 622 -40.08 66.87 0.83
C ARG A 622 -40.01 68.21 0.11
N GLY A 623 -40.15 68.24 -1.21
CA GLY A 623 -40.10 69.46 -2.02
C GLY A 623 -38.68 69.97 -2.33
N PHE A 624 -37.63 69.21 -2.03
CA PHE A 624 -36.25 69.55 -2.37
C PHE A 624 -35.89 69.12 -3.80
N TYR A 625 -36.64 69.63 -4.79
CA TYR A 625 -36.56 69.16 -6.19
C TYR A 625 -35.18 69.32 -6.82
N SER A 626 -34.45 70.40 -6.52
CA SER A 626 -33.08 70.62 -7.04
C SER A 626 -32.08 69.54 -6.56
N LYS A 627 -32.20 69.07 -5.32
CA LYS A 627 -31.37 67.97 -4.80
C LYS A 627 -31.74 66.64 -5.47
N ALA A 628 -33.05 66.40 -5.66
CA ALA A 628 -33.54 65.20 -6.35
C ALA A 628 -33.06 65.14 -7.81
N GLU A 629 -33.17 66.25 -8.55
CA GLU A 629 -32.68 66.37 -9.93
C GLU A 629 -31.17 66.17 -10.04
N ALA A 630 -30.39 66.76 -9.13
CA ALA A 630 -28.93 66.61 -9.13
C ALA A 630 -28.51 65.13 -8.96
N LEU A 631 -29.15 64.43 -8.02
CA LEU A 631 -28.89 62.99 -7.80
C LEU A 631 -29.34 62.16 -9.01
N LEU A 632 -30.51 62.44 -9.57
CA LEU A 632 -31.04 61.73 -10.73
C LEU A 632 -30.11 61.88 -11.94
N LYS A 633 -29.67 63.10 -12.21
CA LYS A 633 -28.71 63.39 -13.29
C LYS A 633 -27.37 62.67 -13.08
N SER A 634 -26.84 62.64 -11.85
CA SER A 634 -25.59 61.92 -11.58
C SER A 634 -25.71 60.41 -11.80
N LEU A 635 -26.89 59.84 -11.52
CA LEU A 635 -27.16 58.43 -11.74
C LEU A 635 -27.20 58.13 -13.24
N GLU A 636 -27.93 58.93 -14.02
CA GLU A 636 -28.08 58.75 -15.47
C GLU A 636 -26.78 59.00 -16.27
N GLN A 637 -25.90 59.85 -15.76
CA GLN A 637 -24.60 60.14 -16.36
C GLN A 637 -23.54 59.06 -16.11
N SER A 638 -23.78 58.12 -15.19
CA SER A 638 -22.82 57.07 -14.88
C SER A 638 -22.77 55.99 -15.97
N ASP A 639 -21.56 55.71 -16.46
CA ASP A 639 -21.30 54.58 -17.35
C ASP A 639 -21.67 53.24 -16.70
N ASP A 640 -21.30 53.06 -15.43
CA ASP A 640 -21.62 51.84 -14.66
C ASP A 640 -23.14 51.61 -14.61
N TYR A 641 -23.93 52.66 -14.38
CA TYR A 641 -25.40 52.56 -14.39
C TYR A 641 -25.93 52.15 -15.76
N ARG A 642 -25.44 52.77 -16.84
CA ARG A 642 -25.89 52.46 -18.21
C ARG A 642 -25.52 51.04 -18.63
N GLU A 643 -24.31 50.58 -18.29
CA GLU A 643 -23.87 49.22 -18.52
C GLU A 643 -24.73 48.22 -17.72
N GLN A 644 -25.02 48.53 -16.46
CA GLN A 644 -25.88 47.71 -15.61
C GLN A 644 -27.32 47.62 -16.15
N VAL A 645 -27.88 48.73 -16.65
CA VAL A 645 -29.22 48.75 -17.26
C VAL A 645 -29.26 47.96 -18.57
N ASN A 646 -28.21 48.07 -19.40
CA ASN A 646 -28.15 47.42 -20.72
C ASN A 646 -27.83 45.92 -20.65
N SER A 647 -27.08 45.48 -19.64
CA SER A 647 -26.62 44.08 -19.48
C SER A 647 -27.69 43.11 -18.97
N LEU A 648 -28.84 43.60 -18.49
CA LEU A 648 -29.80 42.78 -17.75
C LEU A 648 -31.14 42.64 -18.48
N ASN A 649 -31.37 41.44 -19.02
CA ASN A 649 -32.68 41.02 -19.49
C ASN A 649 -33.58 40.57 -18.31
N GLU A 650 -34.74 41.22 -18.26
CA GLU A 650 -36.03 40.76 -17.72
C GLU A 650 -36.40 40.93 -16.22
N ASP A 651 -35.71 40.48 -15.16
CA ASP A 651 -36.42 40.35 -13.85
C ASP A 651 -36.29 41.53 -12.86
N GLY A 652 -35.18 42.29 -12.85
CA GLY A 652 -34.91 43.28 -11.79
C GLY A 652 -34.80 44.75 -12.21
N LEU A 653 -34.05 45.06 -13.26
CA LEU A 653 -33.74 46.46 -13.62
C LEU A 653 -34.79 47.14 -14.50
N GLY A 654 -35.72 46.39 -15.10
CA GLY A 654 -36.84 47.01 -15.82
C GLY A 654 -37.74 47.83 -14.89
N SER A 655 -37.98 47.39 -13.65
CA SER A 655 -38.72 48.21 -12.68
C SER A 655 -37.88 49.42 -12.24
N ILE A 656 -36.57 49.27 -12.06
CA ILE A 656 -35.66 50.37 -11.69
C ILE A 656 -35.63 51.44 -12.79
N SER A 657 -35.44 51.05 -14.04
CA SER A 657 -35.45 51.97 -15.19
C SER A 657 -36.81 52.64 -15.36
N ALA A 658 -37.90 51.91 -15.12
CA ALA A 658 -39.23 52.50 -15.12
C ALA A 658 -39.43 53.48 -13.96
N ILE A 659 -38.94 53.17 -12.74
CA ILE A 659 -38.98 54.07 -11.58
C ILE A 659 -38.15 55.34 -11.84
N VAL A 660 -36.98 55.22 -12.47
CA VAL A 660 -36.15 56.37 -12.89
C VAL A 660 -36.90 57.24 -13.89
N ASN A 661 -37.55 56.64 -14.90
CA ASN A 661 -38.40 57.39 -15.82
C ASN A 661 -39.59 58.07 -15.11
N LEU A 662 -40.26 57.39 -14.16
CA LEU A 662 -41.34 57.99 -13.38
C LEU A 662 -40.83 59.13 -12.47
N ALA A 663 -39.63 59.02 -11.92
CA ALA A 663 -38.99 60.09 -11.18
C ALA A 663 -38.70 61.30 -12.08
N ASN A 664 -38.20 61.10 -13.30
CA ASN A 664 -38.04 62.16 -14.30
C ASN A 664 -39.39 62.82 -14.64
N ALA A 665 -40.43 62.02 -14.86
CA ALA A 665 -41.78 62.52 -15.15
C ALA A 665 -42.36 63.38 -14.01
N LYS A 666 -42.02 63.05 -12.75
CA LYS A 666 -42.44 63.81 -11.57
C LYS A 666 -41.68 65.12 -11.40
N LEU A 667 -40.41 65.15 -11.77
CA LEU A 667 -39.54 66.32 -11.57
C LEU A 667 -39.57 67.31 -12.73
N THR A 668 -39.87 66.87 -13.96
CA THR A 668 -39.91 67.80 -15.11
C THR A 668 -41.11 68.75 -15.03
N PRO A 669 -40.90 70.06 -15.24
CA PRO A 669 -41.99 71.03 -15.38
C PRO A 669 -42.64 70.99 -16.77
N ASN A 670 -42.05 70.27 -17.74
CA ASN A 670 -42.52 70.20 -19.12
C ASN A 670 -43.49 69.02 -19.32
N GLU A 671 -44.75 69.33 -19.63
CA GLU A 671 -45.81 68.33 -19.83
C GLU A 671 -45.57 67.38 -21.03
N GLU A 672 -44.86 67.80 -22.07
CA GLU A 672 -44.52 66.91 -23.19
C GLU A 672 -43.41 65.92 -22.82
N GLU A 673 -42.36 66.38 -22.12
CA GLU A 673 -41.31 65.51 -21.59
C GLU A 673 -41.86 64.51 -20.57
N LYS A 674 -42.77 64.96 -19.69
CA LYS A 674 -43.46 64.12 -18.72
C LYS A 674 -44.18 62.95 -19.39
N LYS A 675 -44.91 63.21 -20.48
CA LYS A 675 -45.55 62.15 -21.28
C LYS A 675 -44.54 61.17 -21.88
N ILE A 676 -43.41 61.66 -22.39
CA ILE A 676 -42.34 60.82 -22.96
C ILE A 676 -41.79 59.88 -21.88
N TYR A 677 -41.42 60.41 -20.71
CA TYR A 677 -40.91 59.61 -19.60
C TYR A 677 -41.93 58.56 -19.13
N CYS A 678 -43.20 58.94 -18.97
CA CYS A 678 -44.24 57.98 -18.59
C CYS A 678 -44.50 56.92 -19.67
N GLN A 679 -44.39 57.27 -20.95
CA GLN A 679 -44.52 56.31 -22.05
C GLN A 679 -43.31 55.35 -22.11
N ASN A 680 -42.10 55.82 -21.81
CA ASN A 680 -40.91 54.98 -21.67
C ASN A 680 -41.06 54.00 -20.50
N ALA A 681 -41.50 54.48 -19.33
CA ALA A 681 -41.80 53.63 -18.18
C ALA A 681 -42.84 52.55 -18.55
N LEU A 682 -43.91 52.94 -19.25
CA LEU A 682 -44.95 52.01 -19.70
C LEU A 682 -44.41 50.96 -20.68
N ASN A 683 -43.54 51.33 -21.61
CA ASN A 683 -42.94 50.39 -22.56
C ASN A 683 -42.07 49.35 -21.85
N ILE A 684 -41.31 49.77 -20.84
CA ILE A 684 -40.48 48.88 -20.01
C ILE A 684 -41.37 47.94 -19.16
N LEU A 685 -42.52 48.43 -18.69
CA LEU A 685 -43.50 47.71 -17.88
C LEU A 685 -44.63 47.02 -18.70
N GLY A 686 -44.56 46.99 -20.03
CA GLY A 686 -45.63 46.43 -20.86
C GLY A 686 -45.60 44.90 -21.00
N SER A 687 -44.44 44.27 -20.74
CA SER A 687 -44.14 42.92 -21.23
C SER A 687 -44.08 41.81 -20.17
N LYS A 688 -44.13 42.11 -18.86
CA LYS A 688 -43.79 41.12 -17.83
C LYS A 688 -44.97 40.36 -17.26
N LYS A 689 -44.76 39.06 -17.06
CA LYS A 689 -45.72 38.10 -16.47
C LYS A 689 -45.63 38.07 -14.94
N THR A 690 -45.80 39.21 -14.27
CA THR A 690 -45.78 39.28 -12.79
C THR A 690 -46.96 40.05 -12.22
N LYS A 691 -47.45 39.61 -11.06
CA LYS A 691 -48.47 40.31 -10.26
C LYS A 691 -47.86 41.04 -9.05
N SER A 692 -46.53 41.08 -8.97
CA SER A 692 -45.81 41.78 -7.90
C SER A 692 -46.21 43.25 -7.81
N LEU A 693 -46.27 43.79 -6.60
CA LEU A 693 -46.55 45.21 -6.35
C LEU A 693 -45.42 46.11 -6.88
N HIS A 694 -44.18 45.62 -6.85
CA HIS A 694 -43.02 46.31 -7.42
C HIS A 694 -43.13 46.56 -8.93
N TYR A 695 -44.07 45.91 -9.59
CA TYR A 695 -44.32 46.07 -11.02
C TYR A 695 -45.68 46.70 -11.30
N THR A 696 -46.72 46.17 -10.67
CA THR A 696 -48.10 46.60 -10.91
C THR A 696 -48.36 48.03 -10.43
N PHE A 697 -47.69 48.49 -9.37
CA PHE A 697 -47.84 49.85 -8.87
C PHE A 697 -47.21 50.90 -9.81
N PRO A 698 -45.91 50.81 -10.21
CA PRO A 698 -45.36 51.69 -11.24
C PRO A 698 -46.10 51.65 -12.57
N LEU A 699 -46.66 50.49 -12.95
CA LEU A 699 -47.46 50.36 -14.16
C LEU A 699 -48.73 51.21 -14.09
N ILE A 700 -49.40 51.21 -12.94
CA ILE A 700 -50.55 52.09 -12.70
C ILE A 700 -50.13 53.56 -12.76
N GLN A 701 -49.03 53.93 -12.10
CA GLN A 701 -48.52 55.31 -12.12
C GLN A 701 -48.24 55.78 -13.56
N ALA A 702 -47.61 54.95 -14.39
CA ALA A 702 -47.36 55.26 -15.80
C ALA A 702 -48.66 55.43 -16.61
N HIS A 703 -49.67 54.59 -16.37
CA HIS A 703 -50.98 54.72 -17.01
C HIS A 703 -51.75 55.96 -16.57
N THR A 704 -51.77 56.26 -15.27
CA THR A 704 -52.42 57.45 -14.70
C THR A 704 -51.71 58.71 -15.17
N CYS A 705 -50.38 58.74 -15.23
CA CYS A 705 -49.61 59.85 -15.81
C CYS A 705 -50.02 60.18 -17.26
N LEU A 706 -50.32 59.15 -18.06
CA LEU A 706 -50.72 59.29 -19.46
C LEU A 706 -52.24 59.50 -19.65
N ASN A 707 -53.01 59.67 -18.56
CA ASN A 707 -54.47 59.74 -18.57
C ASN A 707 -55.14 58.52 -19.24
N LYS A 708 -54.58 57.32 -19.04
CA LYS A 708 -55.03 56.04 -19.64
C LYS A 708 -55.68 55.11 -18.59
N ASP A 709 -56.36 55.63 -17.57
CA ASP A 709 -56.93 54.85 -16.45
C ASP A 709 -57.92 53.75 -16.87
N ALA A 710 -58.63 53.91 -17.98
CA ALA A 710 -59.57 52.89 -18.47
C ALA A 710 -58.91 51.52 -18.75
N LYS A 711 -57.59 51.50 -19.03
CA LYS A 711 -56.85 50.27 -19.32
C LYS A 711 -56.45 49.48 -18.06
N ILE A 712 -56.51 50.11 -16.89
CA ILE A 712 -56.01 49.55 -15.62
C ILE A 712 -57.09 49.45 -14.54
N THR A 713 -58.35 49.72 -14.85
CA THR A 713 -59.44 49.78 -13.85
C THR A 713 -59.53 48.53 -12.98
N ASN A 714 -59.42 47.34 -13.59
CA ASN A 714 -59.45 46.07 -12.85
C ASN A 714 -58.26 45.93 -11.89
N LEU A 715 -57.06 46.30 -12.35
CA LEU A 715 -55.83 46.25 -11.54
C LEU A 715 -55.90 47.24 -10.38
N LYS A 716 -56.32 48.48 -10.66
CA LYS A 716 -56.54 49.54 -9.65
C LYS A 716 -57.53 49.09 -8.59
N ASN A 717 -58.68 48.54 -8.99
CA ASN A 717 -59.69 48.00 -8.06
C ASN A 717 -59.15 46.85 -7.18
N SER A 718 -58.37 45.94 -7.75
CA SER A 718 -57.75 44.86 -6.98
C SER A 718 -56.77 45.39 -5.93
N LEU A 719 -55.96 46.40 -6.25
CA LEU A 719 -55.03 47.01 -5.28
C LEU A 719 -55.76 47.85 -4.22
N THR A 720 -56.84 48.55 -4.59
CA THR A 720 -57.68 49.28 -3.62
C THR A 720 -58.29 48.35 -2.57
N LYS A 721 -58.67 47.11 -2.94
CA LYS A 721 -59.14 46.10 -1.99
C LYS A 721 -58.07 45.67 -0.98
N LEU A 722 -56.79 45.86 -1.31
CA LEU A 722 -55.67 45.62 -0.39
C LEU A 722 -55.34 46.85 0.47
N GLY A 723 -56.06 47.96 0.32
CA GLY A 723 -55.77 49.22 1.02
C GLY A 723 -54.73 50.11 0.33
N ILE A 724 -54.42 49.85 -0.94
CA ILE A 724 -53.54 50.68 -1.77
C ILE A 724 -54.41 51.59 -2.63
N ASN A 725 -54.44 52.87 -2.29
CA ASN A 725 -55.42 53.84 -2.82
C ASN A 725 -54.80 55.16 -3.30
N ASN A 726 -53.50 55.37 -3.12
CA ASN A 726 -52.78 56.49 -3.72
C ASN A 726 -51.89 55.98 -4.86
N PHE A 727 -52.21 56.40 -6.09
CA PHE A 727 -51.53 55.98 -7.32
C PHE A 727 -50.93 57.17 -8.09
N GLU A 728 -50.81 58.32 -7.45
CA GLU A 728 -50.18 59.49 -8.04
C GLU A 728 -48.67 59.25 -8.25
N LEU A 729 -48.08 60.02 -9.18
CA LEU A 729 -46.66 60.01 -9.51
C LEU A 729 -45.77 60.35 -8.31
#